data_AF-A0A7W9SVH0-F1
#
_entry.id   AF-A0A7W9SVH0-F1
#
_cell.length_a   1.000
_cell.length_b   1.000
_cell.length_c   1.000
_cell.angle_alpha   90.00
_cell.angle_beta   90.00
_cell.angle_gamma   90.00
#
_symmetry.space_group_name_H-M   'P 1'
#
loop_
_entity.id
_entity.type
_entity.pdbx_description
1 polymer ?
#
loop_
_entity_poly.entity_id
_entity_poly.type
_entity_poly.pdbx_seq_one_letter_code
_entity_poly.pdbx_strand_id
1 'polypeptide(L)'
;MSLLLPLITSDDPAVRNTSLDTLCASLDITGLQAECTALERFRHESQSLYERVRACFFLYAIHRFHLPTREGFAVGGHLPYSGYVSLLERRFEEAISAFRGAEAAQGASDALSSALAAAYHRLAFQILADQVRHSVRSVRGNQWMFQANHPAELLLRVRPELTTAGSEGALPILRERTPVRMDLTHSGWSDIFFLGMDYPEGARVLNVSIDLAVHGRDDSPRPPVEAYFRVLDEPVLRLASVDLGASVEITDLNDVFNFGKDYLGLLKAGLIASGVVPPGMEGSGTKLTDLLERLVGPGQGIELVSSVNGIPKGSRLAVSTNLLAALIAVCMRATGQTRTLTGELLEEERRLVAARAILGEWLGGSGGGWQDSGGVWPGIKVIMGQLADTGDPEFGISRGRLLPSHTLLPASSETRQALQDSLVLVHGGLAQNVGPILEMVTEKYLLRGAAEWEARLEAQRFLDAIVGHLGTGDIRAIGKLTTENFYGPIQTIIPWASNLYTESLIQGMREKFGDQFWGFWMLGGMAGGGMGFMVAPERKTEAQGFLQTLMSEQKKRLQSALPFAMEPVVYDFAINDQGTAGDLLDGESAPLPASYYEQMLPNLVRRDSRSLTPALRGELLAIRQAAQTRPELASLPATLFDQLLPSVAAEDKATTLTDLLAQNGFDAVEHEQIRHDLTHGRIGLSQNRLPVHATIRDVEPGDVLELANHAELGSQALARGEVAVVTLAAGVGSRWTQGAGVVKALHPFAQLGEKHRTFIEIHLAKSRKISRAHGAAIPHVFTTSFLTHAATDAFLKSEQNYGYEGPVALSPGQSIGLRLVPTVRDLRFHWEETMQQVLDVQQQKVRDSVRAALIGWAQSKGEGSDYTDNLPGQCLHPVGHWYEVPNLLKNGLLLKLLTERPALRYLMVHNIDTLGADVDPNVLGLFASRTDGIMVEVIPRRLEDRGGGLARVDGRLRLVEGLAMPREEAEFGLTYYNSATTWVRIDSLLSLFGLTRETLADAEKVQESVRRVAARMPTYVTLKDVKKRWGAGQEDIFPVAQFEKLWGDITALPDWQASFVAVPRFRGQQLKDPAQLDGWLRDGSAAHIETLCDWG
;
A
#
# COMPACT_ATOMS: atom_id res chain seq x y z
N MET A 1 2.93 -40.49 -14.88
CA MET A 1 4.07 -39.56 -15.06
C MET A 1 3.48 -38.17 -15.00
N SER A 2 4.03 -37.26 -14.21
CA SER A 2 3.46 -35.91 -14.06
C SER A 2 3.57 -35.13 -15.37
N LEU A 3 2.50 -34.44 -15.75
CA LEU A 3 2.46 -33.56 -16.91
C LEU A 3 3.09 -32.19 -16.63
N LEU A 4 3.11 -31.76 -15.36
CA LEU A 4 3.56 -30.42 -14.97
C LEU A 4 5.05 -30.35 -14.62
N LEU A 5 5.65 -31.43 -14.10
CA LEU A 5 7.09 -31.44 -13.76
C LEU A 5 8.01 -31.09 -14.94
N PRO A 6 7.77 -31.55 -16.19
CA PRO A 6 8.58 -31.15 -17.34
C PRO A 6 8.59 -29.63 -17.59
N LEU A 7 7.52 -28.91 -17.22
CA LEU A 7 7.52 -27.45 -17.33
C LEU A 7 8.59 -26.82 -16.43
N ILE A 8 8.91 -27.46 -15.31
CA ILE A 8 9.86 -26.94 -14.32
C ILE A 8 11.29 -27.35 -14.65
N THR A 9 11.52 -28.62 -14.99
CA THR A 9 12.87 -29.21 -15.09
C THR A 9 13.46 -29.22 -16.50
N SER A 10 12.65 -28.97 -17.54
CA SER A 10 13.15 -29.00 -18.92
C SER A 10 14.03 -27.79 -19.23
N ASP A 11 15.16 -28.05 -19.87
CA ASP A 11 16.01 -26.99 -20.47
C ASP A 11 15.46 -26.48 -21.80
N ASP A 12 14.53 -27.20 -22.44
CA ASP A 12 13.91 -26.79 -23.69
C ASP A 12 12.95 -25.62 -23.44
N PRO A 13 13.22 -24.40 -23.98
CA PRO A 13 12.35 -23.25 -23.80
C PRO A 13 10.92 -23.48 -24.31
N ALA A 14 10.71 -24.33 -25.32
CA ALA A 14 9.38 -24.62 -25.84
C ALA A 14 8.51 -25.38 -24.82
N VAL A 15 9.13 -26.30 -24.07
CA VAL A 15 8.47 -27.02 -22.98
C VAL A 15 8.38 -26.14 -21.74
N ARG A 16 9.51 -25.58 -21.29
CA ARG A 16 9.61 -24.82 -20.03
C ARG A 16 8.69 -23.60 -19.98
N ASN A 17 8.52 -22.91 -21.10
CA ASN A 17 7.70 -21.69 -21.17
C ASN A 17 6.25 -21.96 -21.56
N THR A 18 5.82 -23.22 -21.64
CA THR A 18 4.39 -23.54 -21.79
C THR A 18 3.64 -23.10 -20.52
N SER A 19 2.48 -22.46 -20.72
CA SER A 19 1.63 -21.96 -19.64
C SER A 19 1.04 -23.10 -18.81
N LEU A 20 1.07 -22.93 -17.48
CA LEU A 20 0.40 -23.82 -16.55
C LEU A 20 -1.10 -23.96 -16.87
N ASP A 21 -1.78 -22.84 -17.13
CA ASP A 21 -3.22 -22.79 -17.38
C ASP A 21 -3.62 -23.71 -18.54
N THR A 22 -2.79 -23.75 -19.59
CA THR A 22 -3.04 -24.57 -20.79
C THR A 22 -3.07 -26.06 -20.47
N LEU A 23 -2.12 -26.55 -19.65
CA LEU A 23 -2.09 -27.96 -19.27
C LEU A 23 -3.17 -28.27 -18.24
N CYS A 24 -3.36 -27.40 -17.25
CA CYS A 24 -4.37 -27.57 -16.22
C CYS A 24 -5.79 -27.59 -16.80
N ALA A 25 -6.06 -26.83 -17.87
CA ALA A 25 -7.36 -26.79 -18.54
C ALA A 25 -7.89 -28.18 -18.93
N SER A 26 -7.00 -29.09 -19.33
CA SER A 26 -7.32 -30.45 -19.79
C SER A 26 -7.55 -31.48 -18.67
N LEU A 27 -7.29 -31.12 -17.42
CA LEU A 27 -7.36 -32.03 -16.27
C LEU A 27 -8.67 -31.85 -15.49
N ASP A 28 -9.23 -32.98 -15.06
CA ASP A 28 -10.33 -33.02 -14.10
C ASP A 28 -9.81 -32.88 -12.64
N ILE A 29 -10.72 -32.95 -11.66
CA ILE A 29 -10.38 -32.80 -10.24
C ILE A 29 -9.32 -33.83 -9.81
N THR A 30 -9.50 -35.10 -10.22
CA THR A 30 -8.57 -36.19 -9.86
C THR A 30 -7.19 -35.99 -10.49
N GLY A 31 -7.15 -35.58 -11.76
CA GLY A 31 -5.90 -35.24 -12.45
C GLY A 31 -5.15 -34.10 -11.77
N LEU A 32 -5.84 -33.02 -11.42
CA LEU A 32 -5.24 -31.88 -10.73
C LEU A 32 -4.70 -32.27 -9.33
N GLN A 33 -5.43 -33.07 -8.56
CA GLN A 33 -4.97 -33.56 -7.25
C GLN A 33 -3.74 -34.49 -7.36
N ALA A 34 -3.68 -35.31 -8.40
CA ALA A 34 -2.53 -36.16 -8.68
C ALA A 34 -1.28 -35.31 -9.00
N GLU A 35 -1.45 -34.26 -9.80
CA GLU A 35 -0.38 -33.29 -10.09
C GLU A 35 0.07 -32.54 -8.82
N CYS A 36 -0.85 -32.07 -7.97
CA CYS A 36 -0.49 -31.47 -6.67
C CYS A 36 0.36 -32.42 -5.82
N THR A 37 0.00 -33.70 -5.76
CA THR A 37 0.76 -34.71 -5.02
C THR A 37 2.18 -34.93 -5.59
N ALA A 38 2.32 -34.86 -6.92
CA ALA A 38 3.61 -34.98 -7.58
C ALA A 38 4.50 -33.75 -7.35
N LEU A 39 3.93 -32.55 -7.50
CA LEU A 39 4.61 -31.27 -7.26
C LEU A 39 5.09 -31.13 -5.81
N GLU A 40 4.26 -31.53 -4.84
CA GLU A 40 4.62 -31.44 -3.43
C GLU A 40 5.80 -32.36 -3.07
N ARG A 41 5.83 -33.57 -3.62
CA ARG A 41 6.97 -34.48 -3.46
C ARG A 41 8.23 -33.88 -4.08
N PHE A 42 8.13 -33.41 -5.32
CA PHE A 42 9.23 -32.82 -6.06
C PHE A 42 9.83 -31.59 -5.36
N ARG A 43 8.99 -30.72 -4.78
CA ARG A 43 9.40 -29.55 -4.01
C ARG A 43 10.30 -29.89 -2.81
N HIS A 44 10.09 -31.04 -2.17
CA HIS A 44 10.92 -31.48 -1.06
C HIS A 44 12.22 -32.15 -1.50
N GLU A 45 12.24 -32.78 -2.68
CA GLU A 45 13.39 -33.50 -3.23
C GLU A 45 14.37 -32.57 -3.96
N SER A 46 13.89 -31.49 -4.57
CA SER A 46 14.72 -30.56 -5.34
C SER A 46 15.65 -29.72 -4.45
N GLN A 47 16.87 -29.49 -4.91
CA GLN A 47 17.83 -28.56 -4.31
C GLN A 47 17.86 -27.21 -5.03
N SER A 48 17.30 -27.10 -6.24
CA SER A 48 17.25 -25.85 -6.99
C SER A 48 16.24 -24.89 -6.37
N LEU A 49 16.65 -23.64 -6.17
CA LEU A 49 15.76 -22.58 -5.71
C LEU A 49 14.58 -22.42 -6.66
N TYR A 50 14.88 -22.34 -7.96
CA TYR A 50 13.89 -22.09 -8.99
C TYR A 50 12.83 -23.19 -9.04
N GLU A 51 13.28 -24.44 -9.05
CA GLU A 51 12.38 -25.60 -9.13
C GLU A 51 11.42 -25.66 -7.94
N ARG A 52 11.94 -25.45 -6.72
CA ARG A 52 11.15 -25.43 -5.49
C ARG A 52 10.12 -24.31 -5.50
N VAL A 53 10.54 -23.09 -5.83
CA VAL A 53 9.67 -21.91 -5.85
C VAL A 53 8.59 -22.06 -6.94
N ARG A 54 8.96 -22.53 -8.13
CA ARG A 54 8.00 -22.74 -9.22
C ARG A 54 6.99 -23.83 -8.90
N ALA A 55 7.42 -24.91 -8.23
CA ALA A 55 6.51 -25.92 -7.71
C ALA A 55 5.51 -25.34 -6.69
N CYS A 56 5.96 -24.47 -5.77
CA CYS A 56 5.06 -23.76 -4.84
C CYS A 56 4.03 -22.92 -5.60
N PHE A 57 4.44 -22.13 -6.60
CA PHE A 57 3.50 -21.31 -7.36
C PHE A 57 2.52 -22.13 -8.20
N PHE A 58 2.95 -23.26 -8.76
CA PHE A 58 2.04 -24.19 -9.44
C PHE A 58 1.00 -24.75 -8.47
N LEU A 59 1.42 -25.21 -7.28
CA LEU A 59 0.52 -25.66 -6.22
C LEU A 59 -0.48 -24.57 -5.82
N TYR A 60 0.01 -23.35 -5.59
CA TYR A 60 -0.83 -22.20 -5.29
C TYR A 60 -1.86 -21.93 -6.40
N ALA A 61 -1.44 -21.90 -7.67
CA ALA A 61 -2.33 -21.60 -8.79
C ALA A 61 -3.38 -22.69 -9.00
N ILE A 62 -3.01 -23.97 -8.86
CA ILE A 62 -3.94 -25.10 -8.94
C ILE A 62 -5.01 -24.99 -7.86
N HIS A 63 -4.61 -24.76 -6.61
CA HIS A 63 -5.56 -24.62 -5.51
C HIS A 63 -6.41 -23.35 -5.60
N ARG A 64 -5.88 -22.23 -6.12
CA ARG A 64 -6.61 -20.95 -6.16
C ARG A 64 -7.51 -20.76 -7.37
N PHE A 65 -7.11 -21.25 -8.54
CA PHE A 65 -7.74 -20.91 -9.83
C PHE A 65 -8.27 -22.12 -10.60
N HIS A 66 -7.64 -23.30 -10.46
CA HIS A 66 -8.02 -24.47 -11.27
C HIS A 66 -8.97 -25.43 -10.57
N LEU A 67 -8.72 -25.80 -9.31
CA LEU A 67 -9.60 -26.71 -8.56
C LEU A 67 -10.98 -26.10 -8.30
N PRO A 68 -11.11 -24.85 -7.78
CA PRO A 68 -12.41 -24.26 -7.45
C PRO A 68 -13.35 -24.06 -8.63
N THR A 69 -12.81 -24.01 -9.85
CA THR A 69 -13.59 -23.78 -11.08
C THR A 69 -14.09 -25.09 -11.71
N ARG A 70 -13.72 -26.25 -11.16
CA ARG A 70 -14.19 -27.55 -11.66
C ARG A 70 -15.58 -27.88 -11.16
N GLU A 71 -16.41 -28.33 -12.09
CA GLU A 71 -17.74 -28.83 -11.77
C GLU A 71 -17.65 -29.99 -10.76
N GLY A 72 -18.48 -29.95 -9.73
CA GLY A 72 -18.50 -30.96 -8.67
C GLY A 72 -17.44 -30.79 -7.58
N PHE A 73 -16.59 -29.76 -7.64
CA PHE A 73 -15.66 -29.46 -6.55
C PHE A 73 -16.41 -28.95 -5.32
N ALA A 74 -16.09 -29.48 -4.14
CA ALA A 74 -16.84 -29.18 -2.92
C ALA A 74 -16.63 -27.71 -2.50
N VAL A 75 -17.73 -26.95 -2.38
CA VAL A 75 -17.66 -25.51 -2.08
C VAL A 75 -17.55 -25.23 -0.58
N GLY A 76 -18.07 -26.12 0.28
CA GLY A 76 -18.03 -26.00 1.74
C GLY A 76 -16.98 -26.90 2.40
N GLY A 77 -16.52 -26.50 3.59
CA GLY A 77 -15.63 -27.30 4.44
C GLY A 77 -15.07 -26.53 5.62
N HIS A 78 -14.53 -27.24 6.61
CA HIS A 78 -13.93 -26.63 7.80
C HIS A 78 -12.43 -26.43 7.62
N LEU A 79 -11.92 -25.34 8.20
CA LEU A 79 -10.50 -25.01 8.21
C LEU A 79 -9.89 -25.39 9.57
N PRO A 80 -8.79 -26.16 9.62
CA PRO A 80 -8.13 -26.46 10.89
C PRO A 80 -7.48 -25.20 11.46
N TYR A 81 -7.93 -24.75 12.64
CA TYR A 81 -7.41 -23.55 13.30
C TYR A 81 -5.90 -23.63 13.55
N SER A 82 -5.37 -24.82 13.90
CA SER A 82 -3.93 -25.04 14.08
C SER A 82 -3.12 -24.69 12.84
N GLY A 83 -3.61 -25.01 11.65
CA GLY A 83 -2.97 -24.64 10.38
C GLY A 83 -2.94 -23.12 10.17
N TYR A 84 -4.01 -22.42 10.54
CA TYR A 84 -4.06 -20.96 10.51
C TYR A 84 -3.09 -20.31 11.50
N VAL A 85 -2.97 -20.84 12.72
CA VAL A 85 -1.98 -20.36 13.71
C VAL A 85 -0.56 -20.49 13.16
N SER A 86 -0.20 -21.67 12.63
CA SER A 86 1.11 -21.87 12.01
C SER A 86 1.35 -20.93 10.82
N LEU A 87 0.31 -20.62 10.02
CA LEU A 87 0.39 -19.66 8.92
C LEU A 87 0.69 -18.23 9.42
N LEU A 88 0.07 -17.79 10.53
CA LEU A 88 0.32 -16.47 11.12
C LEU A 88 1.72 -16.36 11.75
N GLU A 89 2.21 -17.44 12.32
CA GLU A 89 3.53 -17.53 12.95
C GLU A 89 4.66 -17.77 11.93
N ARG A 90 4.35 -17.72 10.63
CA ARG A 90 5.29 -17.98 9.52
C ARG A 90 5.88 -19.40 9.53
N ARG A 91 5.20 -20.36 10.17
CA ARG A 91 5.53 -21.80 10.16
C ARG A 91 4.81 -22.48 9.00
N PHE A 92 5.12 -22.06 7.77
CA PHE A 92 4.33 -22.40 6.59
C PHE A 92 4.30 -23.90 6.25
N GLU A 93 5.40 -24.63 6.45
CA GLU A 93 5.43 -26.08 6.25
C GLU A 93 4.48 -26.81 7.21
N GLU A 94 4.41 -26.37 8.47
CA GLU A 94 3.46 -26.92 9.43
C GLU A 94 2.01 -26.60 9.05
N ALA A 95 1.76 -25.38 8.56
CA ALA A 95 0.45 -24.98 8.07
C ALA A 95 0.00 -25.85 6.88
N ILE A 96 0.87 -26.05 5.89
CA ILE A 96 0.61 -26.92 4.73
C ILE A 96 0.31 -28.34 5.18
N SER A 97 1.12 -28.90 6.10
CA SER A 97 0.90 -30.23 6.65
C SER A 97 -0.47 -30.36 7.33
N ALA A 98 -0.87 -29.37 8.14
CA ALA A 98 -2.18 -29.35 8.78
C ALA A 98 -3.34 -29.29 7.78
N PHE A 99 -3.24 -28.45 6.75
CA PHE A 99 -4.28 -28.32 5.72
C PHE A 99 -4.38 -29.56 4.82
N ARG A 100 -3.26 -30.15 4.40
CA ARG A 100 -3.26 -31.42 3.63
C ARG A 100 -3.75 -32.60 4.47
N GLY A 101 -3.44 -32.62 5.76
CA GLY A 101 -3.98 -33.60 6.69
C GLY A 101 -5.50 -33.51 6.79
N ALA A 102 -6.05 -32.29 6.86
CA ALA A 102 -7.49 -32.07 6.82
C ALA A 102 -8.09 -32.47 5.47
N GLU A 103 -7.45 -32.12 4.35
CA GLU A 103 -7.86 -32.53 3.00
C GLU A 103 -7.96 -34.06 2.86
N ALA A 104 -6.98 -34.79 3.39
CA ALA A 104 -7.01 -36.26 3.39
C ALA A 104 -8.14 -36.84 4.26
N ALA A 105 -8.53 -36.15 5.33
CA ALA A 105 -9.54 -36.62 6.27
C ALA A 105 -10.98 -36.30 5.84
N GLN A 106 -11.23 -35.09 5.33
CA GLN A 106 -12.59 -34.61 4.99
C GLN A 106 -12.85 -34.50 3.48
N GLY A 107 -11.83 -34.69 2.64
CA GLY A 107 -11.88 -34.43 1.21
C GLY A 107 -11.45 -33.00 0.85
N ALA A 108 -11.08 -32.79 -0.41
CA ALA A 108 -10.73 -31.47 -0.93
C ALA A 108 -11.97 -30.57 -1.06
N SER A 109 -11.81 -29.32 -0.67
CA SER A 109 -12.85 -28.29 -0.76
C SER A 109 -12.24 -26.93 -1.11
N ASP A 110 -13.10 -25.99 -1.50
CA ASP A 110 -12.72 -24.59 -1.80
C ASP A 110 -12.13 -23.90 -0.56
N ALA A 111 -12.70 -24.17 0.62
CA ALA A 111 -12.16 -23.69 1.90
C ALA A 111 -10.70 -24.15 2.10
N LEU A 112 -10.42 -25.46 2.06
CA LEU A 112 -9.06 -25.98 2.23
C LEU A 112 -8.11 -25.54 1.11
N SER A 113 -8.59 -25.49 -0.14
CA SER A 113 -7.77 -25.04 -1.26
C SER A 113 -7.37 -23.58 -1.12
N SER A 114 -8.26 -22.71 -0.63
CA SER A 114 -7.91 -21.31 -0.33
C SER A 114 -6.79 -21.21 0.73
N ALA A 115 -6.80 -22.10 1.72
CA ALA A 115 -5.79 -22.12 2.78
C ALA A 115 -4.44 -22.67 2.30
N LEU A 116 -4.45 -23.76 1.52
CA LEU A 116 -3.26 -24.30 0.87
C LEU A 116 -2.63 -23.29 -0.09
N ALA A 117 -3.45 -22.64 -0.92
CA ALA A 117 -3.00 -21.58 -1.81
C ALA A 117 -2.26 -20.47 -1.05
N ALA A 118 -2.86 -19.93 0.02
CA ALA A 118 -2.25 -18.89 0.83
C ALA A 118 -0.92 -19.34 1.47
N ALA A 119 -0.84 -20.59 1.94
CA ALA A 119 0.36 -21.13 2.56
C ALA A 119 1.50 -21.34 1.55
N TYR A 120 1.21 -21.94 0.39
CA TYR A 120 2.19 -22.12 -0.69
C TYR A 120 2.72 -20.80 -1.25
N HIS A 121 1.83 -19.82 -1.45
CA HIS A 121 2.21 -18.49 -1.90
C HIS A 121 3.20 -17.82 -0.93
N ARG A 122 2.88 -17.82 0.37
CA ARG A 122 3.75 -17.23 1.40
C ARG A 122 5.07 -17.97 1.57
N LEU A 123 5.05 -19.30 1.47
CA LEU A 123 6.27 -20.12 1.50
C LEU A 123 7.19 -19.80 0.32
N ALA A 124 6.63 -19.64 -0.89
CA ALA A 124 7.41 -19.29 -2.08
C ALA A 124 8.19 -17.98 -1.90
N PHE A 125 7.52 -16.92 -1.41
CA PHE A 125 8.18 -15.65 -1.14
C PHE A 125 9.18 -15.71 0.02
N GLN A 126 8.94 -16.52 1.05
CA GLN A 126 9.93 -16.73 2.11
C GLN A 126 11.20 -17.40 1.57
N ILE A 127 11.06 -18.45 0.77
CA ILE A 127 12.20 -19.13 0.14
C ILE A 127 13.02 -18.14 -0.72
N LEU A 128 12.35 -17.28 -1.50
CA LEU A 128 13.00 -16.24 -2.29
C LEU A 128 13.74 -15.21 -1.42
N ALA A 129 13.10 -14.70 -0.37
CA ALA A 129 13.69 -13.73 0.54
C ALA A 129 14.93 -14.28 1.27
N ASP A 130 14.86 -15.53 1.71
CA ASP A 130 15.97 -16.19 2.41
C ASP A 130 17.17 -16.41 1.49
N GLN A 131 16.94 -16.71 0.20
CA GLN A 131 18.03 -16.75 -0.79
C GLN A 131 18.70 -15.39 -0.94
N VAL A 132 17.94 -14.30 -1.15
CA VAL A 132 18.53 -12.97 -1.36
C VAL A 132 19.40 -12.57 -0.16
N ARG A 133 18.95 -12.85 1.06
CA ARG A 133 19.74 -12.60 2.28
C ARG A 133 21.02 -13.40 2.31
N HIS A 134 20.97 -14.67 1.92
CA HIS A 134 22.17 -15.51 1.84
C HIS A 134 23.15 -14.95 0.80
N SER A 135 22.67 -14.66 -0.40
CA SER A 135 23.44 -14.07 -1.50
C SER A 135 24.17 -12.79 -1.08
N VAL A 136 23.45 -11.83 -0.49
CA VAL A 136 24.01 -10.54 -0.04
C VAL A 136 25.09 -10.71 1.04
N ARG A 137 24.88 -11.63 1.99
CA ARG A 137 25.87 -11.94 3.04
C ARG A 137 27.15 -12.55 2.47
N SER A 138 27.02 -13.35 1.42
CA SER A 138 28.12 -14.08 0.79
C SER A 138 28.92 -13.24 -0.20
N VAL A 139 28.44 -12.05 -0.61
CA VAL A 139 29.18 -11.13 -1.49
C VAL A 139 30.57 -10.81 -0.93
N ARG A 140 31.59 -10.96 -1.79
CA ARG A 140 32.98 -10.64 -1.45
C ARG A 140 33.10 -9.16 -1.03
N GLY A 141 33.71 -8.91 0.12
CA GLY A 141 33.82 -7.58 0.72
C GLY A 141 32.76 -7.28 1.80
N ASN A 142 31.72 -8.11 1.93
CA ASN A 142 30.75 -8.01 3.02
C ASN A 142 31.05 -8.98 4.18
N GLN A 143 31.58 -10.17 3.92
CA GLN A 143 31.70 -11.26 4.89
C GLN A 143 32.27 -10.86 6.28
N TRP A 144 33.27 -9.99 6.32
CA TRP A 144 33.89 -9.54 7.58
C TRP A 144 32.91 -8.82 8.52
N MET A 145 31.93 -8.07 7.98
CA MET A 145 30.99 -7.28 8.79
C MET A 145 30.00 -8.17 9.57
N PHE A 146 29.76 -9.39 9.07
CA PHE A 146 28.89 -10.36 9.75
C PHE A 146 29.64 -11.24 10.77
N GLN A 147 30.96 -11.16 10.78
CA GLN A 147 31.81 -11.90 11.74
C GLN A 147 32.24 -11.04 12.93
N ALA A 148 32.29 -9.71 12.76
CA ALA A 148 32.69 -8.78 13.82
C ALA A 148 31.56 -8.60 14.86
N ASN A 149 31.76 -9.16 16.05
CA ASN A 149 30.79 -9.13 17.15
C ASN A 149 31.26 -8.26 18.34
N HIS A 150 32.52 -7.78 18.31
CA HIS A 150 33.10 -6.94 19.35
C HIS A 150 33.91 -5.77 18.76
N PRO A 151 33.91 -4.56 19.37
CA PRO A 151 34.68 -3.40 18.87
C PRO A 151 36.16 -3.66 18.57
N ALA A 152 36.80 -4.58 19.31
CA ALA A 152 38.19 -4.98 19.07
C ALA A 152 38.42 -5.63 17.70
N GLU A 153 37.41 -6.29 17.14
CA GLU A 153 37.45 -6.96 15.84
C GLU A 153 37.17 -5.97 14.69
N LEU A 154 36.80 -4.73 15.00
CA LEU A 154 36.56 -3.71 13.99
C LEU A 154 37.87 -3.36 13.25
N LEU A 155 37.87 -3.66 11.96
CA LEU A 155 38.97 -3.41 11.03
C LEU A 155 38.98 -1.97 10.50
N LEU A 156 37.84 -1.28 10.57
CA LEU A 156 37.67 0.06 10.01
C LEU A 156 38.24 1.17 10.90
N ARG A 157 38.68 2.25 10.25
CA ARG A 157 39.15 3.50 10.86
C ARG A 157 38.72 4.68 10.01
N VAL A 158 38.29 5.76 10.66
CA VAL A 158 38.11 7.03 9.95
C VAL A 158 39.46 7.53 9.45
N ARG A 159 39.47 7.97 8.20
CA ARG A 159 40.65 8.48 7.50
C ARG A 159 41.20 9.73 8.20
N PRO A 160 42.53 9.85 8.36
CA PRO A 160 43.16 11.00 9.05
C PRO A 160 42.79 12.37 8.46
N GLU A 161 42.47 12.41 7.16
CA GLU A 161 42.02 13.63 6.48
C GLU A 161 40.73 14.22 7.06
N LEU A 162 39.91 13.42 7.76
CA LEU A 162 38.67 13.87 8.40
C LEU A 162 38.82 14.18 9.90
N THR A 163 39.94 13.78 10.51
CA THR A 163 40.23 14.03 11.94
C THR A 163 41.21 15.18 12.15
N THR A 164 41.80 15.70 11.07
CA THR A 164 42.75 16.81 11.11
C THR A 164 42.04 18.11 10.74
N ALA A 165 42.07 19.09 11.64
CA ALA A 165 41.49 20.41 11.37
C ALA A 165 42.24 21.11 10.21
N GLY A 166 41.49 21.77 9.34
CA GLY A 166 42.06 22.59 8.25
C GLY A 166 42.76 23.86 8.78
N SER A 167 43.27 24.69 7.87
CA SER A 167 43.99 25.94 8.19
C SER A 167 43.19 26.96 9.03
N GLU A 168 41.86 26.82 9.09
CA GLU A 168 40.93 27.70 9.81
C GLU A 168 40.35 27.07 11.10
N GLY A 169 40.80 25.86 11.48
CA GLY A 169 40.42 25.21 12.74
C GLY A 169 39.11 24.40 12.73
N ALA A 170 38.33 24.44 11.65
CA ALA A 170 37.18 23.54 11.45
C ALA A 170 37.62 22.16 10.92
N LEU A 171 36.92 21.10 11.34
CA LEU A 171 37.11 19.76 10.79
C LEU A 171 36.47 19.66 9.39
N PRO A 172 37.11 19.01 8.42
CA PRO A 172 36.54 18.82 7.08
C PRO A 172 35.24 18.01 7.10
N ILE A 173 34.37 18.28 6.12
CA ILE A 173 33.13 17.52 5.89
C ILE A 173 33.27 16.76 4.58
N LEU A 174 33.06 15.45 4.63
CA LEU A 174 32.96 14.64 3.42
C LEU A 174 31.52 14.69 2.91
N ARG A 175 31.34 15.01 1.63
CA ARG A 175 30.03 15.03 0.96
C ARG A 175 30.01 14.02 -0.18
N GLU A 176 28.97 13.20 -0.26
CA GLU A 176 28.64 12.41 -1.45
C GLU A 176 27.44 13.05 -2.15
N ARG A 177 27.54 13.22 -3.48
CA ARG A 177 26.45 13.65 -4.35
C ARG A 177 26.08 12.52 -5.29
N THR A 178 24.78 12.22 -5.38
CA THR A 178 24.30 11.10 -6.17
C THR A 178 23.11 11.54 -7.05
N PRO A 179 23.16 11.33 -8.38
CA PRO A 179 22.01 11.55 -9.25
C PRO A 179 20.94 10.49 -8.98
N VAL A 180 19.71 10.74 -9.41
CA VAL A 180 18.66 9.73 -9.36
C VAL A 180 18.56 8.98 -10.67
N ARG A 181 17.86 7.86 -10.65
CA ARG A 181 17.66 7.04 -11.84
C ARG A 181 16.34 7.33 -12.53
N MET A 182 16.38 7.34 -13.85
CA MET A 182 15.24 7.50 -14.76
C MET A 182 15.27 6.36 -15.79
N ASP A 183 14.27 5.47 -15.82
CA ASP A 183 14.28 4.25 -16.64
C ASP A 183 13.45 4.36 -17.94
N LEU A 184 14.07 4.49 -19.12
CA LEU A 184 13.34 4.58 -20.39
C LEU A 184 12.48 3.34 -20.66
N THR A 185 12.97 2.18 -20.23
CA THR A 185 12.20 0.95 -20.18
C THR A 185 12.78 0.01 -19.13
N HIS A 186 11.91 -0.51 -18.28
CA HIS A 186 12.21 -1.56 -17.31
C HIS A 186 11.89 -2.97 -17.85
N SER A 187 11.52 -3.10 -19.13
CA SER A 187 11.13 -4.37 -19.78
C SER A 187 10.13 -5.20 -18.97
N GLY A 188 9.05 -4.57 -18.50
CA GLY A 188 8.06 -5.21 -17.63
C GLY A 188 8.61 -5.73 -16.29
N TRP A 189 9.40 -4.92 -15.57
CA TRP A 189 9.98 -5.26 -14.25
C TRP A 189 10.86 -6.50 -14.30
N SER A 190 11.67 -6.59 -15.36
CA SER A 190 12.58 -7.72 -15.54
C SER A 190 13.75 -7.73 -14.55
N ASP A 191 13.97 -6.62 -13.85
CA ASP A 191 15.03 -6.37 -12.88
C ASP A 191 14.75 -6.84 -11.46
N ILE A 192 13.55 -7.36 -11.18
CA ILE A 192 13.29 -7.92 -9.86
C ILE A 192 14.22 -9.12 -9.63
N PHE A 193 14.86 -9.19 -8.46
CA PHE A 193 15.98 -10.10 -8.18
C PHE A 193 15.73 -11.53 -8.66
N PHE A 194 14.59 -12.12 -8.32
CA PHE A 194 14.30 -13.52 -8.67
C PHE A 194 13.99 -13.74 -10.15
N LEU A 195 13.45 -12.74 -10.89
CA LEU A 195 13.37 -12.85 -12.35
C LEU A 195 14.77 -12.83 -12.95
N GLY A 196 15.62 -11.90 -12.49
CA GLY A 196 17.00 -11.80 -12.94
C GLY A 196 17.83 -13.05 -12.64
N MET A 197 17.55 -13.74 -11.53
CA MET A 197 18.21 -14.98 -11.14
C MET A 197 17.65 -16.22 -11.87
N ASP A 198 16.45 -16.17 -12.44
CA ASP A 198 15.89 -17.29 -13.22
C ASP A 198 16.12 -17.13 -14.73
N TYR A 199 15.91 -15.92 -15.27
CA TYR A 199 16.10 -15.61 -16.69
C TYR A 199 17.03 -14.39 -16.86
N PRO A 200 18.33 -14.55 -16.53
CA PRO A 200 19.29 -13.45 -16.56
C PRO A 200 19.43 -12.83 -17.95
N GLU A 201 19.26 -13.62 -19.02
CA GLU A 201 19.38 -13.13 -20.39
C GLU A 201 18.24 -12.18 -20.77
N GLY A 202 17.07 -12.35 -20.16
CA GLY A 202 15.90 -11.52 -20.38
C GLY A 202 15.70 -10.37 -19.38
N ALA A 203 16.52 -10.34 -18.33
CA ALA A 203 16.50 -9.31 -17.29
C ALA A 203 17.33 -8.11 -17.74
N ARG A 204 16.72 -7.18 -18.48
CA ARG A 204 17.40 -6.06 -19.13
C ARG A 204 16.59 -4.79 -18.95
N VAL A 205 17.23 -3.71 -18.52
CA VAL A 205 16.61 -2.38 -18.39
C VAL A 205 17.49 -1.31 -18.99
N LEU A 206 16.88 -0.24 -19.48
CA LEU A 206 17.56 0.96 -19.97
C LEU A 206 17.37 2.10 -18.97
N ASN A 207 18.47 2.54 -18.38
CA ASN A 207 18.49 3.47 -17.26
C ASN A 207 19.34 4.71 -17.60
N VAL A 208 18.96 5.87 -17.06
CA VAL A 208 19.66 7.15 -17.19
C VAL A 208 19.84 7.76 -15.82
N SER A 209 21.07 8.16 -15.49
CA SER A 209 21.31 9.00 -14.30
C SER A 209 21.02 10.45 -14.63
N ILE A 210 20.19 11.09 -13.81
CA ILE A 210 19.79 12.48 -14.02
C ILE A 210 19.93 13.32 -12.76
N ASP A 211 20.28 14.57 -13.01
CA ASP A 211 20.19 15.69 -12.09
C ASP A 211 18.83 16.37 -12.25
N LEU A 212 18.30 16.97 -11.18
CA LEU A 212 16.94 17.51 -11.15
C LEU A 212 16.85 18.92 -10.58
N ALA A 213 15.86 19.65 -11.06
CA ALA A 213 15.39 20.94 -10.57
C ALA A 213 13.86 20.99 -10.70
N VAL A 214 13.18 21.60 -9.73
CA VAL A 214 11.75 21.90 -9.85
C VAL A 214 11.58 23.13 -10.70
N HIS A 215 10.84 22.98 -11.81
CA HIS A 215 10.64 24.03 -12.80
C HIS A 215 10.01 25.28 -12.18
N GLY A 216 10.62 26.44 -12.41
CA GLY A 216 10.17 27.73 -11.88
C GLY A 216 10.48 27.98 -10.40
N ARG A 217 11.06 27.00 -9.68
CA ARG A 217 11.54 27.17 -8.30
C ARG A 217 13.06 27.22 -8.22
N ASP A 218 13.73 26.29 -8.91
CA ASP A 218 15.17 26.12 -8.86
C ASP A 218 15.83 26.70 -10.13
N ASP A 219 17.05 27.24 -10.00
CA ASP A 219 17.74 27.89 -11.12
C ASP A 219 18.32 26.90 -12.15
N SER A 220 18.75 25.71 -11.69
CA SER A 220 19.40 24.71 -12.55
C SER A 220 19.36 23.30 -11.97
N PRO A 221 19.31 22.23 -12.80
CA PRO A 221 19.39 20.85 -12.34
C PRO A 221 20.69 20.54 -11.59
N ARG A 222 20.60 19.79 -10.49
CA ARG A 222 21.74 19.29 -9.71
C ARG A 222 21.47 17.88 -9.17
N PRO A 223 22.50 17.12 -8.74
CA PRO A 223 22.29 15.84 -8.07
C PRO A 223 21.37 16.04 -6.86
N PRO A 224 20.19 15.39 -6.83
CA PRO A 224 19.18 15.72 -5.83
C PRO A 224 19.42 15.03 -4.49
N VAL A 225 20.33 14.06 -4.43
CA VAL A 225 20.67 13.30 -3.21
C VAL A 225 22.06 13.70 -2.75
N GLU A 226 22.15 14.11 -1.48
CA GLU A 226 23.41 14.41 -0.81
C GLU A 226 23.51 13.70 0.54
N ALA A 227 24.68 13.17 0.84
CA ALA A 227 25.01 12.59 2.13
C ALA A 227 26.30 13.21 2.67
N TYR A 228 26.35 13.50 3.97
CA TYR A 228 27.48 14.16 4.60
C TYR A 228 27.99 13.35 5.78
N PHE A 229 29.30 13.23 5.91
CA PHE A 229 29.98 12.59 7.03
C PHE A 229 30.99 13.55 7.65
N ARG A 230 30.95 13.70 8.97
CA ARG A 230 31.96 14.47 9.72
C ARG A 230 32.28 13.86 11.08
N VAL A 231 33.43 14.22 11.61
CA VAL A 231 33.88 13.86 12.96
C VAL A 231 33.39 14.89 13.97
N LEU A 232 32.97 14.43 15.15
CA LEU A 232 32.55 15.26 16.27
C LEU A 232 33.59 15.20 17.39
N ASP A 233 33.67 16.28 18.19
CA ASP A 233 34.49 16.36 19.40
C ASP A 233 33.78 15.85 20.67
N GLU A 234 32.73 15.05 20.47
CA GLU A 234 31.94 14.38 21.51
C GLU A 234 31.73 12.91 21.14
N PRO A 235 31.74 11.95 22.08
CA PRO A 235 31.65 10.51 21.80
C PRO A 235 30.20 10.05 21.54
N VAL A 236 29.55 10.66 20.55
CA VAL A 236 28.16 10.38 20.16
C VAL A 236 28.07 10.01 18.68
N LEU A 237 27.04 9.24 18.35
CA LEU A 237 26.61 9.05 16.96
C LEU A 237 25.42 9.96 16.69
N ARG A 238 25.61 11.01 15.89
CA ARG A 238 24.53 11.93 15.52
C ARG A 238 24.00 11.60 14.13
N LEU A 239 22.70 11.46 13.98
CA LEU A 239 22.04 11.27 12.70
C LEU A 239 21.10 12.44 12.44
N ALA A 240 21.13 12.99 11.22
CA ALA A 240 20.23 14.06 10.82
C ALA A 240 19.71 13.88 9.40
N SER A 241 18.43 14.15 9.19
CA SER A 241 17.82 14.26 7.87
C SER A 241 17.21 15.64 7.74
N VAL A 242 17.75 16.39 6.77
CA VAL A 242 17.34 17.77 6.48
C VAL A 242 15.94 17.78 5.88
N ASP A 243 15.65 16.84 4.99
CA ASP A 243 14.35 16.71 4.32
C ASP A 243 13.22 16.29 5.28
N LEU A 244 13.53 15.47 6.29
CA LEU A 244 12.57 15.07 7.32
C LEU A 244 12.52 16.05 8.51
N GLY A 245 13.41 17.04 8.59
CA GLY A 245 13.52 17.94 9.74
C GLY A 245 13.79 17.19 11.06
N ALA A 246 14.48 16.04 11.00
CA ALA A 246 14.66 15.13 12.13
C ALA A 246 16.15 14.95 12.47
N SER A 247 16.47 14.89 13.75
CA SER A 247 17.83 14.65 14.25
C SER A 247 17.81 13.87 15.56
N VAL A 248 18.77 12.96 15.76
CA VAL A 248 18.92 12.20 17.01
C VAL A 248 20.39 12.07 17.38
N GLU A 249 20.67 12.17 18.68
CA GLU A 249 21.97 11.81 19.27
C GLU A 249 21.84 10.43 19.91
N ILE A 250 22.61 9.47 19.42
CA ILE A 250 22.61 8.09 19.87
C ILE A 250 23.81 7.87 20.78
N THR A 251 23.53 7.37 21.99
CA THR A 251 24.54 7.01 23.00
C THR A 251 24.52 5.52 23.36
N ASP A 252 23.43 4.81 23.04
CA ASP A 252 23.30 3.35 23.20
C ASP A 252 23.43 2.66 21.84
N LEU A 253 24.23 1.61 21.76
CA LEU A 253 24.45 0.88 20.52
C LEU A 253 23.18 0.22 20.00
N ASN A 254 22.29 -0.26 20.88
CA ASN A 254 21.05 -0.93 20.49
C ASN A 254 20.07 0.01 19.78
N ASP A 255 20.14 1.32 20.06
CA ASP A 255 19.31 2.31 19.39
C ASP A 255 19.63 2.46 17.89
N VAL A 256 20.84 2.06 17.46
CA VAL A 256 21.22 1.98 16.04
C VAL A 256 20.43 0.89 15.32
N PHE A 257 20.10 -0.21 16.02
CA PHE A 257 19.32 -1.32 15.47
C PHE A 257 17.80 -1.14 15.68
N ASN A 258 17.38 -0.11 16.42
CA ASN A 258 15.97 0.21 16.60
C ASN A 258 15.47 1.19 15.52
N PHE A 259 15.06 0.64 14.37
CA PHE A 259 14.54 1.43 13.24
C PHE A 259 13.16 2.07 13.51
N GLY A 260 12.44 1.64 14.55
CA GLY A 260 11.10 2.14 14.89
C GLY A 260 11.08 3.26 15.92
N LYS A 261 12.24 3.63 16.47
CA LYS A 261 12.35 4.66 17.53
C LYS A 261 12.20 6.09 16.99
N ASP A 262 12.57 6.31 15.73
CA ASP A 262 12.64 7.62 15.10
C ASP A 262 12.49 7.51 13.56
N TYR A 263 12.45 8.66 12.87
CA TYR A 263 12.28 8.74 11.42
C TYR A 263 13.58 8.51 10.62
N LEU A 264 14.69 8.16 11.26
CA LEU A 264 16.03 8.11 10.66
C LEU A 264 16.50 6.68 10.36
N GLY A 265 15.55 5.73 10.23
CA GLY A 265 15.82 4.32 9.93
C GLY A 265 16.68 4.09 8.70
N LEU A 266 16.58 4.93 7.65
CA LEU A 266 17.42 4.80 6.45
C LEU A 266 18.90 5.15 6.74
N LEU A 267 19.17 6.14 7.61
CA LEU A 267 20.54 6.47 8.02
C LEU A 267 21.13 5.35 8.88
N LYS A 268 20.32 4.77 9.78
CA LYS A 268 20.71 3.58 10.55
C LYS A 268 21.05 2.41 9.62
N ALA A 269 20.23 2.15 8.60
CA ALA A 269 20.49 1.15 7.58
C ALA A 269 21.82 1.42 6.84
N GLY A 270 22.09 2.66 6.45
CA GLY A 270 23.34 3.06 5.79
C GLY A 270 24.58 2.81 6.65
N LEU A 271 24.50 3.08 7.97
CA LEU A 271 25.59 2.81 8.92
C LEU A 271 25.86 1.32 9.11
N ILE A 272 24.79 0.53 9.20
CA ILE A 272 24.90 -0.92 9.35
C ILE A 272 25.43 -1.56 8.05
N ALA A 273 24.85 -1.20 6.91
CA ALA A 273 25.20 -1.75 5.61
C ALA A 273 26.60 -1.34 5.12
N SER A 274 27.10 -0.17 5.52
CA SER A 274 28.49 0.25 5.26
C SER A 274 29.52 -0.46 6.15
N GLY A 275 29.08 -1.17 7.19
CA GLY A 275 29.94 -1.84 8.17
C GLY A 275 30.54 -0.91 9.23
N VAL A 276 30.15 0.37 9.26
CA VAL A 276 30.55 1.31 10.34
C VAL A 276 30.06 0.81 11.69
N VAL A 277 28.83 0.29 11.73
CA VAL A 277 28.28 -0.47 12.85
C VAL A 277 27.99 -1.90 12.37
N PRO A 278 28.91 -2.86 12.59
CA PRO A 278 28.73 -4.22 12.10
C PRO A 278 27.43 -4.89 12.59
N PRO A 279 26.67 -5.57 11.73
CA PRO A 279 25.44 -6.29 12.12
C PRO A 279 25.61 -7.28 13.27
N GLY A 280 26.79 -7.90 13.40
CA GLY A 280 27.09 -8.86 14.47
C GLY A 280 27.14 -8.26 15.88
N MET A 281 27.18 -6.94 16.00
CA MET A 281 27.18 -6.25 17.30
C MET A 281 25.77 -6.06 17.88
N GLU A 282 24.70 -6.38 17.15
CA GLU A 282 23.35 -6.32 17.67
C GLU A 282 23.20 -7.26 18.88
N GLY A 283 22.88 -6.71 20.05
CA GLY A 283 22.69 -7.50 21.28
C GLY A 283 23.97 -8.04 21.91
N SER A 284 25.16 -7.59 21.49
CA SER A 284 26.45 -8.00 22.09
C SER A 284 26.67 -7.46 23.51
N GLY A 285 25.91 -6.44 23.92
CA GLY A 285 26.07 -5.72 25.20
C GLY A 285 27.22 -4.72 25.22
N THR A 286 27.90 -4.48 24.09
CA THR A 286 29.02 -3.53 23.99
C THR A 286 28.54 -2.08 23.99
N LYS A 287 29.35 -1.17 24.55
CA LYS A 287 29.03 0.26 24.56
C LYS A 287 29.36 0.91 23.23
N LEU A 288 28.54 1.88 22.82
CA LEU A 288 28.79 2.67 21.61
C LEU A 288 30.10 3.46 21.71
N THR A 289 30.46 3.93 22.91
CA THR A 289 31.73 4.63 23.16
C THR A 289 32.92 3.80 22.72
N ASP A 290 32.96 2.51 23.09
CA ASP A 290 34.08 1.62 22.78
C ASP A 290 34.23 1.40 21.26
N LEU A 291 33.09 1.40 20.54
CA LEU A 291 33.06 1.36 19.08
C LEU A 291 33.59 2.66 18.47
N LEU A 292 33.21 3.83 19.00
CA LEU A 292 33.64 5.14 18.49
C LEU A 292 35.11 5.42 18.78
N GLU A 293 35.61 5.05 19.96
CA GLU A 293 37.05 5.05 20.29
C GLU A 293 37.83 4.15 19.32
N ARG A 294 37.21 2.99 19.05
CA ARG A 294 37.48 2.08 17.94
C ARG A 294 37.72 2.85 16.64
N LEU A 295 36.66 3.46 16.15
CA LEU A 295 36.51 3.92 14.78
C LEU A 295 37.26 5.23 14.49
N VAL A 296 37.19 6.21 15.40
CA VAL A 296 37.65 7.59 15.17
C VAL A 296 38.77 7.99 16.12
N GLY A 297 38.58 7.73 17.41
CA GLY A 297 39.53 8.13 18.46
C GLY A 297 38.85 8.41 19.80
N PRO A 298 39.63 8.54 20.88
CA PRO A 298 39.10 8.74 22.24
C PRO A 298 38.33 10.05 22.35
N GLY A 299 37.12 9.98 22.92
CA GLY A 299 36.25 11.15 23.15
C GLY A 299 35.64 11.76 21.88
N GLN A 300 35.83 11.13 20.71
CA GLN A 300 35.31 11.60 19.44
C GLN A 300 34.13 10.75 18.97
N GLY A 301 33.30 11.35 18.12
CA GLY A 301 32.11 10.73 17.55
C GLY A 301 31.99 11.04 16.07
N ILE A 302 30.86 10.68 15.49
CA ILE A 302 30.57 10.93 14.07
C ILE A 302 29.17 11.48 13.90
N GLU A 303 29.01 12.26 12.84
CA GLU A 303 27.70 12.69 12.37
C GLU A 303 27.49 12.28 10.91
N LEU A 304 26.32 11.71 10.65
CA LEU A 304 25.84 11.38 9.33
C LEU A 304 24.59 12.22 9.02
N VAL A 305 24.65 13.01 7.95
CA VAL A 305 23.55 13.88 7.52
C VAL A 305 23.07 13.46 6.15
N SER A 306 21.76 13.44 5.93
CA SER A 306 21.13 13.25 4.63
C SER A 306 20.38 14.51 4.20
N SER A 307 20.40 14.78 2.90
CA SER A 307 19.62 15.85 2.27
C SER A 307 19.09 15.41 0.91
N VAL A 308 17.78 15.56 0.71
CA VAL A 308 17.11 15.33 -0.57
C VAL A 308 16.49 16.64 -1.05
N ASN A 309 16.92 17.12 -2.20
CA ASN A 309 16.54 18.41 -2.74
C ASN A 309 15.17 18.37 -3.44
N GLY A 310 14.10 18.53 -2.65
CA GLY A 310 12.78 18.90 -3.16
C GLY A 310 12.11 17.83 -4.04
N ILE A 311 12.46 16.55 -3.85
CA ILE A 311 11.79 15.42 -4.48
C ILE A 311 10.89 14.73 -3.45
N PRO A 312 9.59 14.61 -3.70
CA PRO A 312 8.66 13.94 -2.81
C PRO A 312 8.94 12.44 -2.71
N LYS A 313 8.54 11.83 -1.57
CA LYS A 313 8.41 10.37 -1.48
C LYS A 313 7.43 9.88 -2.55
N GLY A 314 7.75 8.76 -3.20
CA GLY A 314 6.91 8.18 -4.25
C GLY A 314 7.21 8.67 -5.66
N SER A 315 8.29 9.42 -5.88
CA SER A 315 8.65 10.01 -7.18
C SER A 315 8.97 9.04 -8.33
N ARG A 316 9.10 7.75 -8.03
CA ARG A 316 9.51 6.68 -8.95
C ARG A 316 10.93 6.79 -9.52
N LEU A 317 11.73 7.71 -8.99
CA LEU A 317 13.14 7.91 -9.34
C LEU A 317 14.11 7.11 -8.45
N ALA A 318 13.60 6.15 -7.67
CA ALA A 318 14.33 5.39 -6.65
C ALA A 318 15.21 6.24 -5.71
N VAL A 319 14.66 7.35 -5.21
CA VAL A 319 15.38 8.28 -4.33
C VAL A 319 15.89 7.60 -3.06
N SER A 320 15.08 6.73 -2.44
CA SER A 320 15.45 6.03 -1.20
C SER A 320 16.68 5.14 -1.38
N THR A 321 16.74 4.38 -2.46
CA THR A 321 17.85 3.46 -2.76
C THR A 321 19.11 4.24 -3.13
N ASN A 322 18.99 5.30 -3.91
CA ASN A 322 20.13 6.16 -4.24
C ASN A 322 20.63 6.94 -3.02
N LEU A 323 19.74 7.36 -2.11
CA LEU A 323 20.12 7.94 -0.82
C LEU A 323 20.83 6.94 0.07
N LEU A 324 20.33 5.71 0.17
CA LEU A 324 21.01 4.65 0.89
C LEU A 324 22.40 4.36 0.30
N ALA A 325 22.50 4.30 -1.03
CA ALA A 325 23.78 4.15 -1.73
C ALA A 325 24.73 5.32 -1.43
N ALA A 326 24.25 6.57 -1.41
CA ALA A 326 25.03 7.75 -1.05
C ALA A 326 25.55 7.70 0.39
N LEU A 327 24.69 7.32 1.34
CA LEU A 327 25.05 7.13 2.75
C LEU A 327 26.10 6.02 2.92
N ILE A 328 25.98 4.92 2.18
CA ILE A 328 26.95 3.83 2.19
C ILE A 328 28.28 4.28 1.57
N ALA A 329 28.25 4.97 0.44
CA ALA A 329 29.42 5.46 -0.26
C ALA A 329 30.22 6.46 0.60
N VAL A 330 29.56 7.44 1.22
CA VAL A 330 30.22 8.42 2.09
C VAL A 330 30.88 7.76 3.29
N CYS A 331 30.21 6.78 3.92
CA CYS A 331 30.79 5.99 5.01
C CYS A 331 31.95 5.12 4.56
N MET A 332 31.87 4.49 3.39
CA MET A 332 32.95 3.68 2.81
C MET A 332 34.20 4.53 2.53
N ARG A 333 34.02 5.73 1.98
CA ARG A 333 35.12 6.69 1.76
C ARG A 333 35.75 7.15 3.06
N ALA A 334 34.91 7.54 4.02
CA ALA A 334 35.38 7.98 5.34
C ALA A 334 36.18 6.92 6.08
N THR A 335 35.89 5.63 5.84
CA THR A 335 36.53 4.49 6.54
C THR A 335 37.63 3.78 5.74
N GLY A 336 38.04 4.33 4.59
CA GLY A 336 39.11 3.77 3.76
C GLY A 336 38.74 2.46 3.04
N GLN A 337 37.45 2.18 2.87
CA GLN A 337 36.97 1.04 2.10
C GLN A 337 37.02 1.30 0.58
N THR A 338 37.14 2.57 0.17
CA THR A 338 37.39 2.98 -1.21
C THR A 338 38.87 3.36 -1.41
N ARG A 339 39.35 3.28 -2.64
CA ARG A 339 40.71 3.65 -3.03
C ARG A 339 40.97 5.15 -2.87
N THR A 340 39.99 5.98 -3.20
CA THR A 340 40.10 7.45 -3.11
C THR A 340 39.06 8.03 -2.16
N LEU A 341 39.44 9.11 -1.46
CA LEU A 341 38.53 9.86 -0.57
C LEU A 341 37.51 10.68 -1.37
N THR A 342 37.91 11.22 -2.52
CA THR A 342 37.09 12.08 -3.38
C THR A 342 37.05 11.56 -4.82
N GLY A 343 36.17 12.14 -5.64
CA GLY A 343 35.94 11.79 -7.05
C GLY A 343 34.98 10.62 -7.24
N GLU A 344 34.98 10.02 -8.42
CA GLU A 344 34.12 8.88 -8.77
C GLU A 344 34.56 7.59 -8.08
N LEU A 345 33.61 6.67 -7.89
CA LEU A 345 33.88 5.29 -7.46
C LEU A 345 34.40 4.42 -8.61
N LEU A 346 35.26 3.45 -8.29
CA LEU A 346 35.63 2.37 -9.20
C LEU A 346 34.46 1.41 -9.43
N GLU A 347 34.48 0.67 -10.55
CA GLU A 347 33.42 -0.29 -10.87
C GLU A 347 33.20 -1.33 -9.76
N GLU A 348 34.26 -1.86 -9.17
CA GLU A 348 34.17 -2.80 -8.05
C GLU A 348 33.55 -2.17 -6.78
N GLU A 349 33.85 -0.90 -6.53
CA GLU A 349 33.30 -0.13 -5.41
C GLU A 349 31.82 0.18 -5.63
N ARG A 350 31.42 0.57 -6.85
CA ARG A 350 30.02 0.79 -7.23
C ARG A 350 29.19 -0.48 -7.03
N ARG A 351 29.71 -1.64 -7.48
CA ARG A 351 29.05 -2.94 -7.29
C ARG A 351 28.90 -3.30 -5.81
N LEU A 352 29.90 -3.00 -4.98
CA LEU A 352 29.83 -3.23 -3.53
C LEU A 352 28.83 -2.30 -2.84
N VAL A 353 28.79 -1.02 -3.22
CA VAL A 353 27.77 -0.06 -2.75
C VAL A 353 26.37 -0.55 -3.11
N ALA A 354 26.14 -0.98 -4.35
CA ALA A 354 24.85 -1.53 -4.76
C ALA A 354 24.46 -2.78 -3.96
N ALA A 355 25.39 -3.73 -3.75
CA ALA A 355 25.16 -4.92 -2.93
C ALA A 355 24.76 -4.58 -1.48
N ARG A 356 25.40 -3.56 -0.90
CA ARG A 356 25.10 -3.07 0.45
C ARG A 356 23.83 -2.23 0.51
N ALA A 357 23.49 -1.50 -0.56
CA ALA A 357 22.20 -0.82 -0.66
C ALA A 357 21.07 -1.86 -0.62
N ILE A 358 21.20 -2.96 -1.36
CA ILE A 358 20.26 -4.09 -1.28
C ILE A 358 20.19 -4.59 0.17
N LEU A 359 21.32 -4.82 0.85
CA LEU A 359 21.31 -5.20 2.27
C LEU A 359 20.51 -4.22 3.13
N GLY A 360 20.77 -2.93 3.01
CA GLY A 360 20.11 -1.90 3.81
C GLY A 360 18.60 -1.76 3.52
N GLU A 361 18.17 -1.98 2.28
CA GLU A 361 16.75 -2.06 1.93
C GLU A 361 16.05 -3.21 2.64
N TRP A 362 16.67 -4.39 2.64
CA TRP A 362 16.11 -5.57 3.31
C TRP A 362 16.14 -5.43 4.84
N LEU A 363 17.16 -4.76 5.41
CA LEU A 363 17.19 -4.39 6.83
C LEU A 363 16.06 -3.40 7.19
N GLY A 364 15.77 -2.47 6.29
CA GLY A 364 14.63 -1.55 6.39
C GLY A 364 13.27 -2.18 6.04
N GLY A 365 13.25 -3.44 5.59
CA GLY A 365 12.04 -4.20 5.28
C GLY A 365 11.42 -3.96 3.90
N SER A 366 12.13 -3.35 2.95
CA SER A 366 11.68 -3.18 1.55
C SER A 366 12.41 -4.13 0.60
N GLY A 367 11.68 -4.90 -0.22
CA GLY A 367 12.23 -5.63 -1.37
C GLY A 367 12.06 -4.82 -2.65
N GLY A 368 13.09 -4.75 -3.50
CA GLY A 368 13.12 -3.95 -4.73
C GLY A 368 13.76 -4.66 -5.92
N GLY A 369 14.03 -3.91 -6.99
CA GLY A 369 14.79 -4.39 -8.16
C GLY A 369 16.19 -3.79 -8.17
N TRP A 370 17.18 -4.49 -8.73
CA TRP A 370 18.58 -4.03 -8.67
C TRP A 370 18.81 -2.68 -9.39
N GLN A 371 17.93 -2.27 -10.30
CA GLN A 371 18.09 -1.04 -11.08
C GLN A 371 17.92 0.23 -10.25
N ASP A 372 17.35 0.12 -9.05
CA ASP A 372 17.05 1.23 -8.16
C ASP A 372 18.33 1.96 -7.72
N SER A 373 19.44 1.23 -7.67
CA SER A 373 20.80 1.75 -7.44
C SER A 373 21.47 2.35 -8.68
N GLY A 374 20.74 2.48 -9.80
CA GLY A 374 21.28 2.92 -11.09
C GLY A 374 21.92 4.32 -11.08
N GLY A 375 21.55 5.19 -10.13
CA GLY A 375 22.15 6.51 -9.94
C GLY A 375 23.64 6.47 -9.57
N VAL A 376 24.12 5.35 -9.02
CA VAL A 376 25.54 5.13 -8.69
C VAL A 376 26.43 5.16 -9.95
N TRP A 377 25.92 4.72 -11.09
CA TRP A 377 26.63 4.72 -12.37
C TRP A 377 26.33 5.97 -13.20
N PRO A 378 27.27 6.46 -14.03
CA PRO A 378 27.03 7.63 -14.87
C PRO A 378 26.12 7.35 -16.07
N GLY A 379 25.61 8.42 -16.66
CA GLY A 379 25.04 8.49 -18.00
C GLY A 379 23.88 7.53 -18.27
N ILE A 380 23.74 7.22 -19.56
CA ILE A 380 22.77 6.24 -20.09
C ILE A 380 23.42 4.86 -20.12
N LYS A 381 22.75 3.86 -19.56
CA LYS A 381 23.26 2.49 -19.46
C LYS A 381 22.20 1.43 -19.66
N VAL A 382 22.62 0.32 -20.22
CA VAL A 382 21.88 -0.93 -20.15
C VAL A 382 22.38 -1.71 -18.95
N ILE A 383 21.46 -2.14 -18.11
CA ILE A 383 21.75 -2.97 -16.95
C ILE A 383 21.15 -4.35 -17.21
N MET A 384 21.94 -5.41 -17.04
CA MET A 384 21.56 -6.77 -17.46
C MET A 384 21.85 -7.81 -16.39
N GLY A 385 20.93 -8.76 -16.23
CA GLY A 385 21.16 -10.00 -15.50
C GLY A 385 22.36 -10.77 -16.08
N GLN A 386 22.95 -11.62 -15.24
CA GLN A 386 24.17 -12.35 -15.58
C GLN A 386 24.04 -13.79 -15.09
N LEU A 387 24.55 -14.74 -15.87
CA LEU A 387 24.62 -16.15 -15.46
C LEU A 387 25.48 -16.29 -14.20
N ALA A 388 25.10 -17.22 -13.34
CA ALA A 388 25.90 -17.60 -12.17
C ALA A 388 27.08 -18.48 -12.60
N ASP A 389 28.27 -18.21 -12.07
CA ASP A 389 29.49 -19.00 -12.29
C ASP A 389 29.99 -19.60 -10.97
N THR A 390 30.89 -20.57 -11.01
CA THR A 390 31.45 -21.34 -9.88
C THR A 390 31.93 -20.52 -8.67
N GLY A 391 32.24 -19.24 -8.85
CA GLY A 391 32.63 -18.32 -7.77
C GLY A 391 31.48 -17.53 -7.13
N ASP A 392 30.27 -17.62 -7.68
CA ASP A 392 29.08 -16.94 -7.19
C ASP A 392 28.32 -17.79 -6.15
N PRO A 393 27.75 -17.18 -5.10
CA PRO A 393 26.94 -17.90 -4.11
C PRO A 393 25.70 -18.61 -4.70
N GLU A 394 25.29 -18.17 -5.88
CA GLU A 394 24.11 -18.66 -6.61
C GLU A 394 24.39 -19.90 -7.48
N PHE A 395 25.66 -20.29 -7.68
CA PHE A 395 26.02 -21.37 -8.58
C PHE A 395 25.43 -22.72 -8.14
N GLY A 396 24.75 -23.39 -9.07
CA GLY A 396 24.04 -24.65 -8.79
C GLY A 396 22.72 -24.47 -8.03
N ILE A 397 22.36 -23.25 -7.64
CA ILE A 397 21.11 -22.91 -6.94
C ILE A 397 20.14 -22.19 -7.88
N SER A 398 20.62 -21.18 -8.63
CA SER A 398 19.86 -20.44 -9.64
C SER A 398 20.66 -20.26 -10.93
N ARG A 399 19.97 -19.89 -12.02
CA ARG A 399 20.59 -19.70 -13.34
C ARG A 399 21.45 -18.44 -13.40
N GLY A 400 20.95 -17.36 -12.82
CA GLY A 400 21.59 -16.05 -12.73
C GLY A 400 22.07 -15.72 -11.33
N ARG A 401 23.03 -14.78 -11.25
CA ARG A 401 23.55 -14.21 -10.00
C ARG A 401 22.74 -13.00 -9.54
N LEU A 402 22.87 -12.63 -8.27
CA LEU A 402 22.11 -11.51 -7.68
C LEU A 402 22.42 -10.15 -8.34
N LEU A 403 23.70 -9.88 -8.61
CA LEU A 403 24.15 -8.56 -9.08
C LEU A 403 24.28 -8.50 -10.62
N PRO A 404 23.67 -7.50 -11.27
CA PRO A 404 23.71 -7.36 -12.71
C PRO A 404 25.07 -6.87 -13.23
N SER A 405 25.20 -6.71 -14.55
CA SER A 405 26.25 -5.93 -15.20
C SER A 405 25.70 -4.57 -15.65
N HIS A 406 26.55 -3.54 -15.65
CA HIS A 406 26.20 -2.19 -16.11
C HIS A 406 27.05 -1.86 -17.34
N THR A 407 26.40 -1.56 -18.46
CA THR A 407 27.08 -1.21 -19.72
C THR A 407 26.67 0.19 -20.14
N LEU A 408 27.62 1.13 -20.14
CA LEU A 408 27.38 2.50 -20.63
C LEU A 408 27.12 2.48 -22.13
N LEU A 409 26.10 3.21 -22.57
CA LEU A 409 25.79 3.36 -23.99
C LEU A 409 26.48 4.61 -24.56
N PRO A 410 27.18 4.50 -25.71
CA PRO A 410 27.75 5.64 -26.41
C PRO A 410 26.65 6.39 -27.17
N ALA A 411 25.89 7.25 -26.49
CA ALA A 411 25.01 8.24 -27.13
C ALA A 411 25.81 9.53 -27.40
N SER A 412 25.69 10.10 -28.60
CA SER A 412 26.37 11.36 -28.94
C SER A 412 25.85 12.53 -28.10
N SER A 413 26.63 13.61 -28.00
CA SER A 413 26.21 14.86 -27.34
C SER A 413 24.89 15.39 -27.90
N GLU A 414 24.72 15.29 -29.22
CA GLU A 414 23.53 15.76 -29.93
C GLU A 414 22.30 14.92 -29.57
N THR A 415 22.42 13.59 -29.52
CA THR A 415 21.31 12.72 -29.11
C THR A 415 20.91 12.96 -27.65
N ARG A 416 21.90 13.11 -26.77
CA ARG A 416 21.67 13.42 -25.35
C ARG A 416 20.95 14.75 -25.18
N GLN A 417 21.34 15.76 -25.94
CA GLN A 417 20.67 17.06 -25.94
C GLN A 417 19.26 16.95 -26.53
N ALA A 418 19.08 16.25 -27.65
CA ALA A 418 17.77 16.05 -28.27
C ALA A 418 16.78 15.33 -27.35
N LEU A 419 17.24 14.33 -26.58
CA LEU A 419 16.42 13.67 -25.57
C LEU A 419 15.98 14.64 -24.47
N GLN A 420 16.91 15.45 -23.95
CA GLN A 420 16.61 16.47 -22.94
C GLN A 420 15.66 17.55 -23.48
N ASP A 421 15.82 17.98 -24.73
CA ASP A 421 15.01 19.02 -25.35
C ASP A 421 13.61 18.54 -25.77
N SER A 422 13.40 17.23 -25.90
CA SER A 422 12.11 16.66 -26.31
C SER A 422 11.29 16.11 -25.15
N LEU A 423 11.89 15.88 -23.98
CA LEU A 423 11.22 15.25 -22.84
C LEU A 423 10.77 16.27 -21.79
N VAL A 424 9.50 16.23 -21.44
CA VAL A 424 8.93 16.88 -20.25
C VAL A 424 8.78 15.84 -19.14
N LEU A 425 9.56 16.00 -18.08
CA LEU A 425 9.56 15.12 -16.92
C LEU A 425 8.65 15.67 -15.82
N VAL A 426 7.76 14.85 -15.26
CA VAL A 426 6.79 15.31 -14.25
C VAL A 426 6.59 14.34 -13.10
N HIS A 427 6.15 14.90 -11.97
CA HIS A 427 5.47 14.18 -10.90
C HIS A 427 3.97 14.52 -10.89
N GLY A 428 3.11 13.55 -11.17
CA GLY A 428 1.66 13.73 -11.22
C GLY A 428 0.98 13.90 -9.86
N GLY A 429 1.69 13.73 -8.75
CA GLY A 429 1.20 13.99 -7.39
C GLY A 429 0.49 12.81 -6.71
N LEU A 430 0.24 11.70 -7.42
CA LEU A 430 -0.37 10.50 -6.83
C LEU A 430 0.62 9.74 -5.94
N ALA A 431 0.13 9.25 -4.80
CA ALA A 431 0.84 8.30 -3.96
C ALA A 431 0.21 6.91 -4.10
N GLN A 432 1.02 5.93 -4.49
CA GLN A 432 0.54 4.56 -4.72
C GLN A 432 1.51 3.52 -4.18
N ASN A 433 0.98 2.49 -3.52
CA ASN A 433 1.76 1.36 -3.07
C ASN A 433 2.00 0.38 -4.23
N VAL A 434 3.27 0.12 -4.53
CA VAL A 434 3.68 -0.80 -5.61
C VAL A 434 4.12 -2.17 -5.10
N GLY A 435 4.14 -2.39 -3.77
CA GLY A 435 4.51 -3.68 -3.19
C GLY A 435 3.72 -4.87 -3.78
N PRO A 436 2.37 -4.81 -3.83
CA PRO A 436 1.57 -5.88 -4.43
C PRO A 436 1.84 -6.12 -5.93
N ILE A 437 2.33 -5.11 -6.66
CA ILE A 437 2.71 -5.26 -8.07
C ILE A 437 3.94 -6.14 -8.22
N LEU A 438 4.91 -6.02 -7.30
CA LEU A 438 6.11 -6.86 -7.31
C LEU A 438 5.72 -8.34 -7.22
N GLU A 439 4.86 -8.68 -6.26
CA GLU A 439 4.40 -10.06 -6.06
C GLU A 439 3.66 -10.60 -7.30
N MET A 440 2.73 -9.82 -7.84
CA MET A 440 1.97 -10.16 -9.05
C MET A 440 2.85 -10.38 -10.29
N VAL A 441 3.84 -9.51 -10.54
CA VAL A 441 4.76 -9.68 -11.67
C VAL A 441 5.59 -10.97 -11.50
N THR A 442 6.02 -11.26 -10.28
CA THR A 442 6.71 -12.50 -9.90
C THR A 442 5.90 -13.72 -10.26
N GLU A 443 4.64 -13.70 -9.81
CA GLU A 443 3.72 -14.81 -9.92
C GLU A 443 3.42 -15.10 -11.40
N LYS A 444 2.99 -14.10 -12.15
CA LYS A 444 2.73 -14.21 -13.59
C LYS A 444 3.93 -14.73 -14.37
N TYR A 445 5.13 -14.28 -13.99
CA TYR A 445 6.37 -14.79 -14.56
C TYR A 445 6.55 -16.28 -14.26
N LEU A 446 6.51 -16.70 -13.00
CA LEU A 446 6.79 -18.09 -12.59
C LEU A 446 5.74 -19.09 -13.11
N LEU A 447 4.50 -18.65 -13.29
CA LEU A 447 3.42 -19.42 -13.91
C LEU A 447 3.52 -19.52 -15.44
N ARG A 448 4.33 -18.65 -16.07
CA ARG A 448 4.44 -18.52 -17.53
C ARG A 448 3.06 -18.33 -18.19
N GLY A 449 2.25 -17.41 -17.64
CA GLY A 449 0.99 -17.01 -18.27
C GLY A 449 1.22 -16.66 -19.74
N ALA A 450 0.38 -17.17 -20.65
CA ALA A 450 0.69 -17.14 -22.08
C ALA A 450 0.80 -15.70 -22.60
N ALA A 451 -0.20 -14.87 -22.30
CA ALA A 451 -0.22 -13.46 -22.69
C ALA A 451 0.91 -12.67 -22.04
N GLU A 452 1.18 -12.89 -20.75
CA GLU A 452 2.23 -12.20 -20.00
C GLU A 452 3.63 -12.59 -20.46
N TRP A 453 3.83 -13.85 -20.87
CA TRP A 453 5.10 -14.31 -21.40
C TRP A 453 5.38 -13.72 -22.79
N GLU A 454 4.38 -13.73 -23.68
CA GLU A 454 4.49 -13.08 -24.99
C GLU A 454 4.75 -11.56 -24.85
N ALA A 455 4.00 -10.90 -23.98
CA ALA A 455 4.21 -9.49 -23.64
C ALA A 455 5.63 -9.23 -23.12
N ARG A 456 6.19 -10.13 -22.32
CA ARG A 456 7.57 -9.98 -21.82
C ARG A 456 8.62 -10.08 -22.93
N LEU A 457 8.43 -11.01 -23.87
CA LEU A 457 9.29 -11.10 -25.05
C LEU A 457 9.15 -9.87 -25.95
N GLU A 458 7.93 -9.35 -26.10
CA GLU A 458 7.68 -8.11 -26.81
C GLU A 458 8.36 -6.89 -26.17
N ALA A 459 8.28 -6.76 -24.84
CA ALA A 459 8.95 -5.69 -24.11
C ALA A 459 10.48 -5.69 -24.32
N GLN A 460 11.10 -6.87 -24.45
CA GLN A 460 12.52 -6.98 -24.78
C GLN A 460 12.83 -6.50 -26.20
N ARG A 461 11.97 -6.83 -27.18
CA ARG A 461 12.11 -6.31 -28.55
C ARG A 461 11.98 -4.79 -28.58
N PHE A 462 11.07 -4.22 -27.80
CA PHE A 462 10.98 -2.77 -27.64
C PHE A 462 12.24 -2.17 -27.02
N LEU A 463 12.82 -2.80 -26.00
CA LEU A 463 14.11 -2.35 -25.46
C LEU A 463 15.20 -2.32 -26.53
N ASP A 464 15.36 -3.38 -27.32
CA ASP A 464 16.37 -3.44 -28.37
C ASP A 464 16.16 -2.35 -29.43
N ALA A 465 14.90 -2.11 -29.84
CA ALA A 465 14.55 -1.04 -30.76
C ALA A 465 14.83 0.35 -30.18
N ILE A 466 14.48 0.60 -28.91
CA ILE A 466 14.75 1.87 -28.22
C ILE A 466 16.27 2.12 -28.14
N VAL A 467 17.06 1.11 -27.79
CA VAL A 467 18.53 1.21 -27.78
C VAL A 467 19.07 1.52 -29.18
N GLY A 468 18.52 0.89 -30.22
CA GLY A 468 18.86 1.18 -31.62
C GLY A 468 18.57 2.62 -32.01
N HIS A 469 17.36 3.12 -31.71
CA HIS A 469 16.97 4.50 -32.02
C HIS A 469 17.77 5.54 -31.23
N LEU A 470 18.11 5.25 -29.97
CA LEU A 470 19.03 6.06 -29.18
C LEU A 470 20.42 6.13 -29.84
N GLY A 471 20.92 5.04 -30.44
CA GLY A 471 22.16 5.06 -31.22
C GLY A 471 22.10 6.00 -32.44
N THR A 472 20.93 6.13 -33.06
CA THR A 472 20.72 6.97 -34.27
C THR A 472 20.24 8.40 -33.98
N GLY A 473 19.82 8.71 -32.76
CA GLY A 473 19.26 10.02 -32.39
C GLY A 473 17.78 10.24 -32.77
N ASP A 474 17.02 9.18 -33.08
CA ASP A 474 15.60 9.28 -33.44
C ASP A 474 14.69 9.28 -32.19
N ILE A 475 14.60 10.45 -31.57
CA ILE A 475 13.83 10.66 -30.33
C ILE A 475 12.32 10.48 -30.55
N ARG A 476 11.82 10.76 -31.77
CA ARG A 476 10.41 10.58 -32.11
C ARG A 476 10.02 9.10 -32.14
N ALA A 477 10.88 8.25 -32.72
CA ALA A 477 10.68 6.81 -32.68
C ALA A 477 10.72 6.26 -31.25
N ILE A 478 11.61 6.76 -30.39
CA ILE A 478 11.66 6.39 -28.97
C ILE A 478 10.31 6.67 -28.30
N GLY A 479 9.75 7.88 -28.46
CA GLY A 479 8.46 8.24 -27.85
C GLY A 479 7.30 7.36 -28.33
N LYS A 480 7.29 6.99 -29.61
CA LYS A 480 6.31 6.03 -30.14
C LYS A 480 6.44 4.67 -29.45
N LEU A 481 7.65 4.12 -29.38
CA LEU A 481 7.89 2.79 -28.81
C LEU A 481 7.62 2.75 -27.30
N THR A 482 7.93 3.81 -26.54
CA THR A 482 7.58 3.87 -25.11
C THR A 482 6.07 3.89 -24.89
N THR A 483 5.33 4.55 -25.79
CA THR A 483 3.85 4.57 -25.76
C THR A 483 3.26 3.20 -26.08
N GLU A 484 3.76 2.53 -27.13
CA GLU A 484 3.33 1.19 -27.52
C GLU A 484 3.66 0.16 -26.42
N ASN A 485 4.86 0.26 -25.84
CA ASN A 485 5.27 -0.57 -24.70
C ASN A 485 4.34 -0.37 -23.48
N PHE A 486 3.92 0.87 -23.21
CA PHE A 486 3.01 1.20 -22.11
C PHE A 486 1.61 0.60 -22.30
N TYR A 487 0.99 0.79 -23.47
CA TYR A 487 -0.36 0.28 -23.74
C TYR A 487 -0.41 -1.22 -24.05
N GLY A 488 0.69 -1.80 -24.55
CA GLY A 488 0.78 -3.23 -24.88
C GLY A 488 1.33 -4.06 -23.73
N PRO A 489 2.62 -4.43 -23.78
CA PRO A 489 3.17 -5.44 -22.89
C PRO A 489 3.17 -5.04 -21.41
N ILE A 490 3.36 -3.76 -21.07
CA ILE A 490 3.32 -3.31 -19.68
C ILE A 490 1.93 -3.53 -19.07
N GLN A 491 0.86 -3.08 -19.73
CA GLN A 491 -0.51 -3.26 -19.22
C GLN A 491 -0.98 -4.72 -19.25
N THR A 492 -0.46 -5.54 -20.18
CA THR A 492 -0.73 -6.98 -20.19
C THR A 492 -0.17 -7.66 -18.92
N ILE A 493 1.07 -7.33 -18.54
CA ILE A 493 1.71 -7.90 -17.34
C ILE A 493 1.13 -7.24 -16.08
N ILE A 494 0.93 -5.93 -16.10
CA ILE A 494 0.54 -5.07 -14.97
C ILE A 494 -0.70 -4.25 -15.37
N PRO A 495 -1.92 -4.81 -15.25
CA PRO A 495 -3.14 -4.10 -15.65
C PRO A 495 -3.32 -2.73 -14.97
N TRP A 496 -2.83 -2.57 -13.75
CA TRP A 496 -2.91 -1.32 -12.98
C TRP A 496 -1.73 -0.36 -13.19
N ALA A 497 -0.88 -0.60 -14.20
CA ALA A 497 0.17 0.34 -14.57
C ALA A 497 -0.41 1.69 -15.02
N SER A 498 -1.64 1.68 -15.54
CA SER A 498 -2.40 2.86 -15.95
C SER A 498 -3.59 3.14 -15.00
N ASN A 499 -4.09 4.37 -15.07
CA ASN A 499 -5.29 4.83 -14.36
C ASN A 499 -5.96 5.97 -15.14
N LEU A 500 -7.21 6.30 -14.74
CA LEU A 500 -8.01 7.37 -15.35
C LEU A 500 -7.28 8.71 -15.40
N TYR A 501 -6.53 9.07 -14.34
CA TYR A 501 -5.77 10.31 -14.29
C TYR A 501 -4.70 10.35 -15.40
N THR A 502 -3.86 9.32 -15.47
CA THR A 502 -2.78 9.21 -16.45
C THR A 502 -3.31 9.24 -17.88
N GLU A 503 -4.35 8.45 -18.19
CA GLU A 503 -4.93 8.42 -19.52
C GLU A 503 -5.55 9.75 -19.93
N SER A 504 -6.17 10.47 -18.99
CA SER A 504 -6.69 11.83 -19.23
C SER A 504 -5.56 12.82 -19.58
N LEU A 505 -4.39 12.69 -18.95
CA LEU A 505 -3.23 13.53 -19.29
C LEU A 505 -2.69 13.21 -20.69
N ILE A 506 -2.55 11.92 -21.02
CA ILE A 506 -2.08 11.48 -22.35
C ILE A 506 -3.04 11.98 -23.44
N GLN A 507 -4.35 11.84 -23.21
CA GLN A 507 -5.37 12.33 -24.13
C GLN A 507 -5.29 13.85 -24.30
N GLY A 508 -5.20 14.61 -23.21
CA GLY A 508 -5.11 16.07 -23.28
C GLY A 508 -3.86 16.56 -24.02
N MET A 509 -2.72 15.88 -23.85
CA MET A 509 -1.50 16.16 -24.60
C MET A 509 -1.67 15.86 -26.10
N ARG A 510 -2.30 14.74 -26.44
CA ARG A 510 -2.58 14.36 -27.83
C ARG A 510 -3.52 15.35 -28.51
N GLU A 511 -4.56 15.79 -27.82
CA GLU A 511 -5.53 16.78 -28.32
C GLU A 511 -4.88 18.16 -28.54
N LYS A 512 -4.00 18.58 -27.63
CA LYS A 512 -3.34 19.90 -27.69
C LYS A 512 -2.24 19.98 -28.75
N PHE A 513 -1.40 18.95 -28.88
CA PHE A 513 -0.18 19.00 -29.69
C PHE A 513 -0.24 18.16 -30.98
N GLY A 514 -1.21 17.25 -31.13
CA GLY A 514 -1.36 16.43 -32.35
C GLY A 514 -0.06 15.68 -32.69
N ASP A 515 0.40 15.83 -33.93
CA ASP A 515 1.63 15.18 -34.44
C ASP A 515 2.93 15.64 -33.74
N GLN A 516 2.88 16.76 -33.01
CA GLN A 516 4.00 17.28 -32.21
C GLN A 516 4.11 16.59 -30.85
N PHE A 517 3.11 15.81 -30.43
CA PHE A 517 3.22 14.89 -29.32
C PHE A 517 3.77 13.56 -29.83
N TRP A 518 5.00 13.25 -29.44
CA TRP A 518 5.73 12.08 -29.93
C TRP A 518 5.48 10.84 -29.09
N GLY A 519 5.13 10.99 -27.81
CA GLY A 519 4.70 9.86 -27.00
C GLY A 519 4.69 10.07 -25.50
N PHE A 520 4.19 9.04 -24.81
CA PHE A 520 4.15 8.92 -23.37
C PHE A 520 5.16 7.89 -22.88
N TRP A 521 5.62 8.09 -21.66
CA TRP A 521 6.52 7.20 -20.96
C TRP A 521 6.19 7.18 -19.46
N MET A 522 6.05 5.98 -18.90
CA MET A 522 5.85 5.74 -17.48
C MET A 522 7.20 5.53 -16.77
N LEU A 523 7.42 6.21 -15.64
CA LEU A 523 8.59 5.99 -14.79
C LEU A 523 8.28 5.01 -13.67
N GLY A 524 9.09 3.96 -13.54
CA GLY A 524 8.77 2.86 -12.62
C GLY A 524 7.47 2.14 -12.99
N GLY A 525 7.07 1.12 -12.23
CA GLY A 525 5.96 0.21 -12.64
C GLY A 525 4.53 0.70 -12.51
N MET A 526 4.29 1.99 -12.26
CA MET A 526 2.94 2.51 -12.13
C MET A 526 2.90 4.02 -12.41
N ALA A 527 2.03 4.44 -13.32
CA ALA A 527 1.90 5.83 -13.76
C ALA A 527 1.07 6.70 -12.80
N GLY A 528 1.24 8.01 -12.91
CA GLY A 528 0.56 9.02 -12.10
C GLY A 528 1.40 9.57 -10.94
N GLY A 529 2.45 8.82 -10.54
CA GLY A 529 3.59 9.32 -9.76
C GLY A 529 4.60 10.00 -10.68
N GLY A 530 5.60 9.26 -11.18
CA GLY A 530 6.57 9.76 -12.16
C GLY A 530 6.16 9.46 -13.61
N MET A 531 6.24 10.46 -14.49
CA MET A 531 5.87 10.34 -15.91
C MET A 531 6.76 11.19 -16.82
N GLY A 532 6.88 10.79 -18.08
CA GLY A 532 7.55 11.50 -19.15
C GLY A 532 6.62 11.72 -20.35
N PHE A 533 6.63 12.93 -20.90
CA PHE A 533 5.88 13.29 -22.11
C PHE A 533 6.85 13.81 -23.16
N MET A 534 6.92 13.12 -24.29
CA MET A 534 7.82 13.44 -25.39
C MET A 534 7.09 14.30 -26.41
N VAL A 535 7.65 15.47 -26.71
CA VAL A 535 7.13 16.45 -27.66
C VAL A 535 8.26 16.92 -28.57
N ALA A 536 7.91 17.57 -29.68
CA ALA A 536 8.91 18.24 -30.49
C ALA A 536 9.70 19.30 -29.68
N PRO A 537 11.03 19.41 -29.85
CA PRO A 537 11.89 20.30 -29.07
C PRO A 537 11.38 21.74 -28.97
N GLU A 538 10.88 22.29 -30.08
CA GLU A 538 10.36 23.65 -30.16
C GLU A 538 9.08 23.88 -29.34
N ARG A 539 8.41 22.82 -28.88
CA ARG A 539 7.19 22.90 -28.07
C ARG A 539 7.42 22.57 -26.59
N LYS A 540 8.64 22.19 -26.17
CA LYS A 540 8.92 21.76 -24.79
C LYS A 540 8.44 22.76 -23.73
N THR A 541 8.80 24.04 -23.86
CA THR A 541 8.43 25.08 -22.88
C THR A 541 6.92 25.28 -22.79
N GLU A 542 6.22 25.26 -23.92
CA GLU A 542 4.75 25.33 -23.92
C GLU A 542 4.12 24.09 -23.29
N ALA A 543 4.66 22.91 -23.59
CA ALA A 543 4.22 21.64 -23.02
C ALA A 543 4.40 21.58 -21.50
N GLN A 544 5.52 22.10 -20.96
CA GLN A 544 5.74 22.21 -19.50
C GLN A 544 4.63 23.02 -18.82
N GLY A 545 4.34 24.22 -19.31
CA GLY A 545 3.28 25.08 -18.75
C GLY A 545 1.87 24.51 -18.90
N PHE A 546 1.56 23.93 -20.06
CA PHE A 546 0.27 23.29 -20.31
C PHE A 546 0.06 22.07 -19.41
N LEU A 547 1.06 21.20 -19.30
CA LEU A 547 0.97 19.97 -18.52
C LEU A 547 0.84 20.26 -17.02
N GLN A 548 1.55 21.27 -16.49
CA GLN A 548 1.37 21.73 -15.10
C GLN A 548 -0.09 22.12 -14.83
N THR A 549 -0.71 22.87 -15.75
CA THR A 549 -2.11 23.31 -15.63
C THR A 549 -3.05 22.11 -15.70
N LEU A 550 -2.89 21.25 -16.70
CA LEU A 550 -3.72 20.07 -16.91
C LEU A 550 -3.67 19.12 -15.71
N MET A 551 -2.48 18.87 -15.15
CA MET A 551 -2.31 18.04 -13.96
C MET A 551 -3.05 18.63 -12.75
N SER A 552 -2.97 19.94 -12.50
CA SER A 552 -3.70 20.59 -11.41
C SER A 552 -5.22 20.54 -11.60
N GLU A 553 -5.71 20.68 -12.83
CA GLU A 553 -7.14 20.54 -13.16
C GLU A 553 -7.65 19.11 -12.92
N GLN A 554 -6.92 18.11 -13.43
CA GLN A 554 -7.29 16.70 -13.26
C GLN A 554 -7.15 16.25 -11.81
N LYS A 555 -6.16 16.75 -11.06
CA LYS A 555 -6.07 16.57 -9.61
C LYS A 555 -7.33 17.12 -8.95
N LYS A 556 -7.74 18.35 -9.23
CA LYS A 556 -8.95 18.96 -8.64
C LYS A 556 -10.20 18.13 -8.93
N ARG A 557 -10.31 17.57 -10.14
CA ARG A 557 -11.41 16.67 -10.53
C ARG A 557 -11.40 15.36 -9.73
N LEU A 558 -10.23 14.75 -9.54
CA LEU A 558 -10.10 13.38 -9.02
C LEU A 558 -9.63 13.28 -7.57
N GLN A 559 -9.32 14.38 -6.88
CA GLN A 559 -8.75 14.36 -5.52
C GLN A 559 -9.67 13.75 -4.46
N SER A 560 -10.98 13.65 -4.71
CA SER A 560 -11.91 12.93 -3.85
C SER A 560 -11.98 11.43 -4.13
N ALA A 561 -11.41 10.98 -5.26
CA ALA A 561 -11.45 9.60 -5.76
C ALA A 561 -10.07 8.92 -5.73
N LEU A 562 -8.99 9.67 -5.94
CA LEU A 562 -7.61 9.18 -6.04
C LEU A 562 -6.69 9.87 -5.02
N PRO A 563 -5.71 9.14 -4.45
CA PRO A 563 -4.87 9.62 -3.35
C PRO A 563 -3.72 10.52 -3.82
N PHE A 564 -3.98 11.81 -4.00
CA PHE A 564 -2.93 12.80 -4.25
C PHE A 564 -2.22 13.19 -2.94
N ALA A 565 -0.89 13.04 -2.89
CA ALA A 565 -0.08 13.41 -1.74
C ALA A 565 0.44 14.85 -1.79
N MET A 566 0.52 15.44 -2.98
CA MET A 566 1.07 16.78 -3.19
C MET A 566 0.47 17.48 -4.42
N GLU A 567 0.83 18.73 -4.65
CA GLU A 567 0.63 19.35 -5.97
C GLU A 567 1.53 18.69 -7.02
N PRO A 568 1.03 18.42 -8.24
CA PRO A 568 1.86 17.96 -9.33
C PRO A 568 2.97 18.96 -9.64
N VAL A 569 4.13 18.47 -10.06
CA VAL A 569 5.30 19.30 -10.40
C VAL A 569 5.91 18.88 -11.71
N VAL A 570 6.37 19.86 -12.48
CA VAL A 570 7.23 19.68 -13.64
C VAL A 570 8.69 19.83 -13.22
N TYR A 571 9.55 18.97 -13.76
CA TYR A 571 10.99 19.02 -13.51
C TYR A 571 11.75 19.51 -14.74
N ASP A 572 12.79 20.29 -14.47
CA ASP A 572 13.93 20.41 -15.37
C ASP A 572 14.97 19.37 -14.96
N PHE A 573 15.61 18.73 -15.94
CA PHE A 573 16.58 17.67 -15.68
C PHE A 573 17.77 17.78 -16.63
N ALA A 574 18.90 17.23 -16.18
CA ALA A 574 20.10 17.08 -17.00
C ALA A 574 20.66 15.66 -16.88
N ILE A 575 21.25 15.11 -17.95
CA ILE A 575 21.92 13.80 -17.88
C ILE A 575 23.23 13.96 -17.09
N ASN A 576 23.40 13.16 -16.05
CA ASN A 576 24.57 13.18 -15.19
C ASN A 576 25.65 12.21 -15.70
N ASP A 577 26.83 12.72 -16.01
CA ASP A 577 27.94 11.95 -16.58
C ASP A 577 28.95 11.39 -15.57
N GLN A 578 28.77 11.65 -14.29
CA GLN A 578 29.70 11.23 -13.23
C GLN A 578 29.18 10.06 -12.40
N GLY A 579 27.85 9.93 -12.26
CA GLY A 579 27.25 9.02 -11.30
C GLY A 579 27.46 9.55 -9.88
N THR A 580 27.63 8.64 -8.91
CA THR A 580 27.95 9.07 -7.54
C THR A 580 29.39 9.57 -7.42
N ALA A 581 29.57 10.71 -6.76
CA ALA A 581 30.87 11.33 -6.57
C ALA A 581 31.01 11.95 -5.17
N GLY A 582 32.22 11.85 -4.61
CA GLY A 582 32.57 12.40 -3.31
C GLY A 582 33.42 13.67 -3.39
N ASP A 583 33.15 14.66 -2.55
CA ASP A 583 33.94 15.87 -2.36
C ASP A 583 34.34 16.04 -0.89
N LEU A 584 35.51 16.64 -0.66
CA LEU A 584 35.95 17.07 0.66
C LEU A 584 35.75 18.58 0.77
N LEU A 585 34.96 19.03 1.76
CA LEU A 585 34.69 20.43 2.03
C LEU A 585 35.55 20.91 3.20
N ASP A 586 36.28 22.01 3.02
CA ASP A 586 37.15 22.63 4.03
C ASP A 586 36.97 24.15 4.13
N GLY A 587 37.36 24.74 5.27
CA GLY A 587 37.30 26.19 5.53
C GLY A 587 35.91 26.81 5.27
N GLU A 588 35.87 27.94 4.55
CA GLU A 588 34.62 28.64 4.15
C GLU A 588 33.69 27.80 3.24
N SER A 589 34.18 26.70 2.66
CA SER A 589 33.39 25.78 1.82
C SER A 589 32.71 24.64 2.60
N ALA A 590 32.96 24.54 3.91
CA ALA A 590 32.48 23.47 4.79
C ALA A 590 31.14 23.67 5.54
N PRO A 591 30.24 24.64 5.26
CA PRO A 591 28.93 24.62 5.92
C PRO A 591 28.04 23.51 5.33
N LEU A 592 27.26 22.87 6.20
CA LEU A 592 26.14 22.02 5.81
C LEU A 592 25.03 22.86 5.11
N PRO A 593 24.04 22.23 4.45
CA PRO A 593 22.94 22.97 3.82
C PRO A 593 22.24 23.93 4.79
N ALA A 594 21.77 25.09 4.30
CA ALA A 594 21.14 26.14 5.12
C ALA A 594 20.02 25.60 6.04
N SER A 595 19.17 24.73 5.50
CA SER A 595 18.06 24.08 6.17
C SER A 595 18.47 23.16 7.32
N TYR A 596 19.67 22.57 7.28
CA TYR A 596 20.22 21.85 8.43
C TYR A 596 20.39 22.80 9.63
N TYR A 597 20.92 24.00 9.38
CA TYR A 597 21.14 24.98 10.43
C TYR A 597 19.84 25.59 10.94
N GLU A 598 18.87 25.85 10.07
CA GLU A 598 17.51 26.27 10.46
C GLU A 598 16.86 25.24 11.42
N GLN A 599 17.12 23.95 11.21
CA GLN A 599 16.64 22.87 12.08
C GLN A 599 17.40 22.81 13.42
N MET A 600 18.73 22.93 13.40
CA MET A 600 19.57 22.66 14.57
C MET A 600 19.70 23.87 15.51
N LEU A 601 19.74 25.09 14.97
CA LEU A 601 20.05 26.31 15.74
C LEU A 601 19.05 26.64 16.86
N PRO A 602 17.73 26.43 16.75
CA PRO A 602 16.80 26.73 17.85
C PRO A 602 17.13 25.98 19.14
N ASN A 603 17.60 24.73 19.03
CA ASN A 603 18.03 23.93 20.17
C ASN A 603 19.39 24.38 20.71
N LEU A 604 20.29 24.83 19.83
CA LEU A 604 21.63 25.29 20.20
C LEU A 604 21.60 26.66 20.90
N VAL A 605 20.75 27.58 20.46
CA VAL A 605 20.59 28.93 21.06
C VAL A 605 20.01 28.85 22.49
N ARG A 606 19.25 27.81 22.81
CA ARG A 606 18.71 27.57 24.16
C ARG A 606 19.76 27.00 25.14
N ARG A 607 20.93 26.55 24.67
CA ARG A 607 22.01 26.03 25.53
C ARG A 607 22.85 27.17 26.10
N ASP A 608 23.46 26.94 27.26
CA ASP A 608 24.44 27.88 27.81
C ASP A 608 25.64 27.97 26.85
N SER A 609 26.02 29.18 26.43
CA SER A 609 27.22 29.44 25.61
C SER A 609 28.49 28.76 26.15
N ARG A 610 28.60 28.56 27.47
CA ARG A 610 29.73 27.89 28.13
C ARG A 610 29.75 26.37 27.94
N SER A 611 28.61 25.74 27.65
CA SER A 611 28.51 24.30 27.40
C SER A 611 28.72 23.89 25.93
N LEU A 612 28.85 24.84 25.01
CA LEU A 612 29.17 24.57 23.60
C LEU A 612 30.64 24.12 23.46
N THR A 613 30.87 23.05 22.69
CA THR A 613 32.20 22.53 22.41
C THR A 613 33.02 23.49 21.53
N PRO A 614 34.37 23.43 21.57
CA PRO A 614 35.21 24.25 20.70
C PRO A 614 34.89 24.10 19.21
N ALA A 615 34.61 22.89 18.72
CA ALA A 615 34.27 22.65 17.32
C ALA A 615 32.94 23.34 16.94
N LEU A 616 31.92 23.21 17.79
CA LEU A 616 30.62 23.83 17.56
C LEU A 616 30.68 25.36 17.59
N ARG A 617 31.50 25.95 18.46
CA ARG A 617 31.75 27.41 18.45
C ARG A 617 32.43 27.87 17.17
N GLY A 618 33.43 27.11 16.70
CA GLY A 618 34.11 27.37 15.42
C GLY A 618 33.12 27.32 14.25
N GLU A 619 32.26 26.31 14.22
CA GLU A 619 31.20 26.18 13.22
C GLU A 619 30.22 27.36 13.24
N LEU A 620 29.72 27.78 14.40
CA LEU A 620 28.82 28.94 14.51
C LEU A 620 29.47 30.25 14.02
N LEU A 621 30.78 30.42 14.25
CA LEU A 621 31.53 31.57 13.73
C LEU A 621 31.69 31.51 12.21
N ALA A 622 32.02 30.34 11.66
CA ALA A 622 32.13 30.12 10.23
C ALA A 622 30.79 30.36 9.52
N ILE A 623 29.67 29.87 10.07
CA ILE A 623 28.33 30.11 9.53
C ILE A 623 27.97 31.59 9.57
N ARG A 624 28.29 32.30 10.65
CA ARG A 624 28.05 33.75 10.74
C ARG A 624 28.76 34.50 9.63
N GLN A 625 30.00 34.13 9.32
CA GLN A 625 30.78 34.74 8.24
C GLN A 625 30.25 34.33 6.86
N ALA A 626 29.88 33.07 6.69
CA ALA A 626 29.28 32.54 5.46
C ALA A 626 27.91 33.18 5.16
N ALA A 627 27.07 33.43 6.16
CA ALA A 627 25.77 34.09 6.01
C ALA A 627 25.89 35.55 5.51
N GLN A 628 27.04 36.19 5.67
CA GLN A 628 27.30 37.54 5.16
C GLN A 628 27.74 37.56 3.69
N THR A 629 28.26 36.45 3.19
CA THR A 629 28.92 36.35 1.88
C THR A 629 28.19 35.40 0.92
N ARG A 630 27.40 34.44 1.42
CA ARG A 630 26.70 33.42 0.63
C ARG A 630 25.19 33.71 0.63
N PRO A 631 24.57 34.00 -0.54
CA PRO A 631 23.15 34.30 -0.66
C PRO A 631 22.24 33.22 -0.07
N GLU A 632 22.62 31.95 -0.23
CA GLU A 632 21.90 30.77 0.25
C GLU A 632 21.79 30.67 1.78
N LEU A 633 22.66 31.39 2.53
CA LEU A 633 22.66 31.45 3.99
C LEU A 633 22.20 32.82 4.53
N ALA A 634 21.84 33.76 3.66
CA ALA A 634 21.56 35.14 4.05
C ALA A 634 20.24 35.30 4.83
N SER A 635 19.29 34.38 4.65
CA SER A 635 17.98 34.39 5.35
C SER A 635 18.04 33.86 6.78
N LEU A 636 19.05 33.05 7.12
CA LEU A 636 19.19 32.36 8.41
C LEU A 636 19.01 33.27 9.63
N PRO A 637 19.64 34.46 9.70
CA PRO A 637 19.46 35.37 10.83
C PRO A 637 18.00 35.81 11.02
N ALA A 638 17.27 36.10 9.93
CA ALA A 638 15.87 36.50 10.00
C ALA A 638 14.97 35.34 10.43
N THR A 639 15.17 34.14 9.85
CA THR A 639 14.45 32.91 10.21
C THR A 639 14.62 32.57 11.71
N LEU A 640 15.82 32.78 12.26
CA LEU A 640 16.10 32.61 13.68
C LEU A 640 15.29 33.56 14.58
N PHE A 641 15.17 34.82 14.21
CA PHE A 641 14.39 35.79 14.99
C PHE A 641 12.89 35.48 14.96
N ASP A 642 12.35 35.10 13.80
CA ASP A 642 10.94 34.74 13.65
C ASP A 642 10.57 33.49 14.47
N GLN A 643 11.47 32.51 14.57
CA GLN A 643 11.25 31.31 15.39
C GLN A 643 11.40 31.55 16.90
N LEU A 644 12.20 32.55 17.32
CA LEU A 644 12.35 32.93 18.72
C LEU A 644 11.19 33.80 19.24
N LEU A 645 10.47 34.50 18.34
CA LEU A 645 9.35 35.41 18.65
C LEU A 645 8.17 35.15 17.71
N PRO A 646 7.43 34.03 17.87
CA PRO A 646 6.33 33.68 16.97
C PRO A 646 5.24 34.76 17.00
N SER A 647 4.96 35.36 15.85
CA SER A 647 3.79 36.22 15.65
C SER A 647 2.51 35.38 15.74
N VAL A 648 1.52 35.85 16.50
CA VAL A 648 0.18 35.24 16.57
C VAL A 648 -0.46 35.36 15.18
N ALA A 649 -0.34 34.32 14.36
CA ALA A 649 -0.98 34.26 13.06
C ALA A 649 -2.50 34.20 13.24
N ALA A 650 -3.22 34.98 12.44
CA ALA A 650 -4.67 35.00 12.42
C ALA A 650 -5.22 33.63 12.01
N GLU A 651 -5.99 33.01 12.88
CA GLU A 651 -6.78 31.81 12.54
C GLU A 651 -7.83 32.21 11.51
N ASP A 652 -7.67 31.72 10.28
CA ASP A 652 -8.72 31.72 9.26
C ASP A 652 -9.98 31.06 9.84
N LYS A 653 -11.16 31.56 9.44
CA LYS A 653 -12.49 31.09 9.86
C LYS A 653 -12.75 29.63 9.42
N ALA A 654 -12.04 28.67 10.01
CA ALA A 654 -12.30 27.26 9.85
C ALA A 654 -13.55 26.86 10.66
N THR A 655 -14.39 26.01 10.07
CA THR A 655 -15.52 25.38 10.78
C THR A 655 -14.99 24.66 12.01
N THR A 656 -15.54 24.97 13.18
CA THR A 656 -15.05 24.39 14.43
C THR A 656 -15.50 22.93 14.55
N LEU A 657 -14.79 22.13 15.35
CA LEU A 657 -15.18 20.75 15.65
C LEU A 657 -16.61 20.69 16.23
N THR A 658 -16.98 21.67 17.07
CA THR A 658 -18.30 21.80 17.68
C THR A 658 -19.40 21.99 16.64
N ASP A 659 -19.16 22.82 15.61
CA ASP A 659 -20.13 23.03 14.52
C ASP A 659 -20.37 21.74 13.73
N LEU A 660 -19.31 20.98 13.44
CA LEU A 660 -19.41 19.70 12.73
C LEU A 660 -20.17 18.65 13.53
N LEU A 661 -19.96 18.57 14.84
CA LEU A 661 -20.72 17.67 15.72
C LEU A 661 -22.21 17.99 15.68
N ALA A 662 -22.59 19.26 15.82
CA ALA A 662 -23.98 19.69 15.80
C ALA A 662 -24.67 19.41 14.45
N GLN A 663 -24.00 19.71 13.33
CA GLN A 663 -24.55 19.54 11.98
C GLN A 663 -24.77 18.08 11.58
N ASN A 664 -23.99 17.14 12.14
CA ASN A 664 -23.99 15.74 11.73
C ASN A 664 -24.69 14.80 12.73
N GLY A 665 -25.51 15.36 13.62
CA GLY A 665 -26.36 14.59 14.52
C GLY A 665 -25.61 13.90 15.66
N PHE A 666 -24.60 14.57 16.22
CA PHE A 666 -23.89 14.10 17.42
C PHE A 666 -24.83 14.02 18.61
N ASP A 667 -24.81 12.88 19.32
CA ASP A 667 -25.57 12.68 20.54
C ASP A 667 -24.62 12.74 21.74
N ALA A 668 -24.57 13.90 22.40
CA ALA A 668 -23.67 14.13 23.52
C ALA A 668 -23.96 13.22 24.73
N VAL A 669 -25.22 12.79 24.89
CA VAL A 669 -25.62 11.90 26.00
C VAL A 669 -25.11 10.49 25.72
N GLU A 670 -25.28 9.99 24.49
CA GLU A 670 -24.72 8.69 24.07
C GLU A 670 -23.19 8.71 24.16
N HIS A 671 -22.53 9.77 23.70
CA HIS A 671 -21.07 9.90 23.75
C HIS A 671 -20.52 9.85 25.18
N GLU A 672 -21.13 10.59 26.11
CA GLU A 672 -20.71 10.58 27.51
C GLU A 672 -20.95 9.22 28.16
N GLN A 673 -22.05 8.53 27.83
CA GLN A 673 -22.31 7.17 28.29
C GLN A 673 -21.23 6.20 27.77
N ILE A 674 -20.87 6.28 26.49
CA ILE A 674 -19.82 5.47 25.88
C ILE A 674 -18.47 5.73 26.54
N ARG A 675 -18.13 7.00 26.78
CA ARG A 675 -16.90 7.40 27.47
C ARG A 675 -16.86 6.85 28.91
N HIS A 676 -17.97 6.96 29.64
CA HIS A 676 -18.11 6.40 30.98
C HIS A 676 -17.94 4.87 30.97
N ASP A 677 -18.62 4.17 30.07
CA ASP A 677 -18.56 2.71 29.98
C ASP A 677 -17.18 2.20 29.54
N LEU A 678 -16.47 2.93 28.67
CA LEU A 678 -15.11 2.59 28.22
C LEU A 678 -14.10 2.71 29.37
N THR A 679 -14.13 3.85 30.07
CA THR A 679 -13.22 4.16 31.19
C THR A 679 -13.44 3.23 32.39
N HIS A 680 -14.68 2.79 32.63
CA HIS A 680 -15.01 1.81 33.68
C HIS A 680 -14.91 0.35 33.22
N GLY A 681 -14.52 0.10 31.97
CA GLY A 681 -14.32 -1.26 31.43
C GLY A 681 -15.59 -2.09 31.23
N ARG A 682 -16.74 -1.44 31.09
CA ARG A 682 -18.00 -2.11 30.68
C ARG A 682 -18.02 -2.38 29.18
N ILE A 683 -17.40 -1.50 28.40
CA ILE A 683 -17.09 -1.71 26.98
C ILE A 683 -15.58 -1.56 26.76
N GLY A 684 -15.10 -2.13 25.67
CA GLY A 684 -13.67 -2.23 25.36
C GLY A 684 -13.45 -3.37 24.35
N LEU A 685 -12.23 -3.50 23.84
CA LEU A 685 -11.94 -4.49 22.80
C LEU A 685 -12.18 -5.93 23.27
N SER A 686 -11.86 -6.24 24.53
CA SER A 686 -12.13 -7.56 25.11
C SER A 686 -13.61 -7.77 25.45
N GLN A 687 -14.34 -6.70 25.76
CA GLN A 687 -15.78 -6.72 26.07
C GLN A 687 -16.67 -6.81 24.82
N ASN A 688 -16.12 -6.61 23.62
CA ASN A 688 -16.84 -6.85 22.36
C ASN A 688 -17.31 -8.31 22.23
N ARG A 689 -16.58 -9.24 22.85
CA ARG A 689 -16.78 -10.68 22.72
C ARG A 689 -18.05 -11.12 23.44
N LEU A 690 -18.77 -12.05 22.82
CA LEU A 690 -19.84 -12.80 23.49
C LEU A 690 -19.29 -13.52 24.74
N PRO A 691 -20.14 -13.77 25.75
CA PRO A 691 -19.71 -14.50 26.94
C PRO A 691 -19.10 -15.86 26.58
N VAL A 692 -18.05 -16.27 27.29
CA VAL A 692 -17.33 -17.54 27.01
C VAL A 692 -18.24 -18.78 27.16
N HIS A 693 -19.35 -18.67 27.89
CA HIS A 693 -20.34 -19.75 28.02
C HIS A 693 -21.36 -19.80 26.88
N ALA A 694 -21.36 -18.82 25.96
CA ALA A 694 -22.22 -18.84 24.78
C ALA A 694 -21.83 -20.03 23.89
N THR A 695 -22.82 -20.83 23.51
CA THR A 695 -22.61 -21.98 22.62
C THR A 695 -22.72 -21.50 21.18
N ILE A 696 -21.61 -21.54 20.45
CA ILE A 696 -21.54 -21.21 19.02
C ILE A 696 -21.33 -22.49 18.24
N ARG A 697 -22.28 -22.81 17.36
CA ARG A 697 -22.23 -23.97 16.46
C ARG A 697 -22.48 -23.53 15.02
N ASP A 698 -22.00 -24.33 14.09
CA ASP A 698 -22.31 -24.15 12.68
C ASP A 698 -23.80 -24.39 12.40
N VAL A 699 -24.21 -24.08 11.17
CA VAL A 699 -25.57 -24.33 10.67
C VAL A 699 -25.90 -25.82 10.60
N GLU A 700 -27.18 -26.15 10.75
CA GLU A 700 -27.74 -27.49 10.59
C GLU A 700 -28.38 -27.63 9.18
N PRO A 701 -28.49 -28.86 8.63
CA PRO A 701 -29.17 -29.08 7.36
C PRO A 701 -30.58 -28.48 7.35
N GLY A 702 -30.85 -27.59 6.38
CA GLY A 702 -32.13 -26.89 6.23
C GLY A 702 -32.18 -25.48 6.84
N ASP A 703 -31.16 -25.04 7.59
CA ASP A 703 -31.08 -23.67 8.10
C ASP A 703 -30.86 -22.62 7.01
N VAL A 704 -30.09 -23.00 5.99
CA VAL A 704 -29.73 -22.14 4.86
C VAL A 704 -30.56 -22.55 3.65
N LEU A 705 -31.24 -21.57 3.05
CA LEU A 705 -32.07 -21.76 1.88
C LEU A 705 -31.19 -21.97 0.65
N GLU A 706 -31.58 -22.92 -0.18
CA GLU A 706 -31.04 -23.10 -1.53
C GLU A 706 -31.76 -22.17 -2.52
N LEU A 707 -31.02 -21.60 -3.46
CA LEU A 707 -31.59 -20.73 -4.48
C LEU A 707 -32.39 -21.55 -5.51
N ALA A 708 -33.70 -21.67 -5.28
CA ALA A 708 -34.63 -22.31 -6.21
C ALA A 708 -35.16 -21.31 -7.25
N ASN A 709 -35.61 -21.81 -8.40
CA ASN A 709 -36.15 -20.99 -9.48
C ASN A 709 -37.45 -20.27 -9.06
N HIS A 710 -37.34 -18.97 -8.79
CA HIS A 710 -38.45 -18.07 -8.47
C HIS A 710 -38.47 -16.83 -9.38
N ALA A 711 -37.77 -16.89 -10.52
CA ALA A 711 -37.54 -15.76 -11.40
C ALA A 711 -38.84 -15.07 -11.86
N GLU A 712 -39.92 -15.82 -12.06
CA GLU A 712 -41.21 -15.26 -12.48
C GLU A 712 -41.79 -14.31 -11.42
N LEU A 713 -41.85 -14.74 -10.16
CA LEU A 713 -42.37 -13.91 -9.05
C LEU A 713 -41.53 -12.65 -8.86
N GLY A 714 -40.19 -12.76 -8.94
CA GLY A 714 -39.31 -11.60 -8.86
C GLY A 714 -39.45 -10.66 -10.05
N SER A 715 -39.57 -11.20 -11.27
CA SER A 715 -39.78 -10.41 -12.49
C SER A 715 -41.08 -9.61 -12.42
N GLN A 716 -42.14 -10.20 -11.88
CA GLN A 716 -43.41 -9.50 -11.67
C GLN A 716 -43.29 -8.40 -10.61
N ALA A 717 -42.56 -8.63 -9.51
CA ALA A 717 -42.30 -7.61 -8.49
C ALA A 717 -41.48 -6.43 -9.05
N LEU A 718 -40.49 -6.72 -9.90
CA LEU A 718 -39.70 -5.72 -10.61
C LEU A 718 -40.57 -4.89 -11.56
N ALA A 719 -41.39 -5.53 -12.40
CA ALA A 719 -42.30 -4.85 -13.32
C ALA A 719 -43.32 -3.95 -12.60
N ARG A 720 -43.70 -4.29 -11.36
CA ARG A 720 -44.56 -3.46 -10.49
C ARG A 720 -43.82 -2.33 -9.76
N GLY A 721 -42.50 -2.23 -9.92
CA GLY A 721 -41.67 -1.21 -9.27
C GLY A 721 -41.58 -1.38 -7.74
N GLU A 722 -41.63 -2.61 -7.24
CA GLU A 722 -41.72 -2.91 -5.80
C GLU A 722 -40.37 -2.85 -5.06
N VAL A 723 -39.26 -2.57 -5.76
CA VAL A 723 -37.89 -2.68 -5.23
C VAL A 723 -37.11 -1.36 -5.35
N ALA A 724 -36.30 -1.06 -4.34
CA ALA A 724 -35.23 -0.06 -4.39
C ALA A 724 -33.91 -0.65 -3.90
N VAL A 725 -32.80 -0.11 -4.43
CA VAL A 725 -31.45 -0.50 -4.04
C VAL A 725 -30.90 0.52 -3.06
N VAL A 726 -30.26 0.04 -1.98
CA VAL A 726 -29.57 0.85 -0.98
C VAL A 726 -28.14 0.33 -0.89
N THR A 727 -27.20 1.07 -1.48
CA THR A 727 -25.78 0.75 -1.45
C THR A 727 -25.08 1.49 -0.34
N LEU A 728 -24.45 0.74 0.56
CA LEU A 728 -23.73 1.25 1.72
C LEU A 728 -22.38 1.86 1.31
N ALA A 729 -22.28 3.19 1.32
CA ALA A 729 -21.12 3.96 0.84
C ALA A 729 -20.70 5.09 1.80
N ALA A 730 -21.10 5.02 3.08
CA ALA A 730 -20.76 6.04 4.07
C ALA A 730 -19.29 6.02 4.50
N GLY A 731 -18.59 4.90 4.33
CA GLY A 731 -17.19 4.73 4.71
C GLY A 731 -16.20 5.30 3.68
N VAL A 732 -15.08 5.85 4.16
CA VAL A 732 -13.95 6.29 3.31
C VAL A 732 -13.09 5.14 2.77
N GLY A 733 -13.33 3.90 3.24
CA GLY A 733 -12.59 2.71 2.80
C GLY A 733 -11.10 2.77 3.11
N SER A 734 -10.74 3.02 4.37
CA SER A 734 -9.35 3.25 4.80
C SER A 734 -8.35 2.15 4.40
N ARG A 735 -8.78 0.89 4.31
CA ARG A 735 -7.96 -0.22 3.78
C ARG A 735 -7.65 -0.04 2.29
N TRP A 736 -8.66 0.34 1.51
CA TRP A 736 -8.53 0.58 0.07
C TRP A 736 -7.64 1.78 -0.23
N THR A 737 -7.81 2.84 0.55
CA THR A 737 -7.17 4.14 0.30
C THR A 737 -5.91 4.35 1.14
N GLN A 738 -5.52 3.36 1.95
CA GLN A 738 -4.42 3.45 2.92
C GLN A 738 -4.49 4.72 3.80
N GLY A 739 -5.72 5.11 4.15
CA GLY A 739 -5.99 6.30 4.95
C GLY A 739 -5.78 7.63 4.24
N ALA A 740 -5.73 7.67 2.90
CA ALA A 740 -5.52 8.91 2.12
C ALA A 740 -6.71 9.89 2.17
N GLY A 741 -7.80 9.55 2.86
CA GLY A 741 -8.96 10.45 3.04
C GLY A 741 -9.84 10.61 1.79
N VAL A 742 -9.69 9.74 0.79
CA VAL A 742 -10.54 9.73 -0.42
C VAL A 742 -11.75 8.80 -0.25
N VAL A 743 -12.75 8.94 -1.11
CA VAL A 743 -13.99 8.16 -1.07
C VAL A 743 -13.84 6.93 -1.95
N LYS A 744 -13.75 5.74 -1.33
CA LYS A 744 -13.64 4.45 -2.04
C LYS A 744 -14.68 4.30 -3.17
N ALA A 745 -15.92 4.71 -2.92
CA ALA A 745 -17.02 4.59 -3.89
C ALA A 745 -16.74 5.29 -5.23
N LEU A 746 -15.94 6.36 -5.21
CA LEU A 746 -15.58 7.17 -6.38
C LEU A 746 -14.31 6.69 -7.09
N HIS A 747 -13.59 5.73 -6.51
CA HIS A 747 -12.27 5.33 -7.00
C HIS A 747 -12.39 4.59 -8.35
N PRO A 748 -11.74 5.07 -9.43
CA PRO A 748 -11.66 4.34 -10.71
C PRO A 748 -10.61 3.23 -10.61
N PHE A 749 -11.02 2.00 -10.34
CA PHE A 749 -10.10 0.95 -9.88
C PHE A 749 -9.80 -0.17 -10.89
N ALA A 750 -10.66 -0.33 -11.90
CA ALA A 750 -10.51 -1.37 -12.92
C ALA A 750 -11.08 -0.88 -14.25
N GLN A 751 -10.49 -1.36 -15.35
CA GLN A 751 -11.07 -1.19 -16.68
C GLN A 751 -12.15 -2.25 -16.88
N LEU A 752 -13.38 -1.80 -17.15
CA LEU A 752 -14.52 -2.64 -17.51
C LEU A 752 -15.27 -1.96 -18.66
N GLY A 753 -15.62 -2.72 -19.70
CA GLY A 753 -16.12 -2.15 -20.95
C GLY A 753 -15.21 -1.04 -21.49
N GLU A 754 -13.91 -1.32 -21.58
CA GLU A 754 -12.83 -0.47 -22.15
C GLU A 754 -12.59 0.88 -21.44
N LYS A 755 -13.18 1.12 -20.26
CA LYS A 755 -12.98 2.35 -19.49
C LYS A 755 -12.71 2.05 -18.03
N HIS A 756 -11.94 2.90 -17.37
CA HIS A 756 -11.77 2.86 -15.92
C HIS A 756 -13.09 3.19 -15.23
N ARG A 757 -13.67 2.23 -14.50
CA ARG A 757 -14.98 2.36 -13.84
C ARG A 757 -14.83 2.54 -12.34
N THR A 758 -15.77 3.30 -11.76
CA THR A 758 -15.90 3.46 -10.30
C THR A 758 -16.83 2.40 -9.72
N PHE A 759 -16.82 2.22 -8.39
CA PHE A 759 -17.77 1.32 -7.74
C PHE A 759 -19.22 1.78 -7.95
N ILE A 760 -19.49 3.10 -7.84
CA ILE A 760 -20.82 3.68 -8.07
C ILE A 760 -21.32 3.36 -9.49
N GLU A 761 -20.46 3.57 -10.48
CA GLU A 761 -20.81 3.38 -11.88
C GLU A 761 -21.21 1.93 -12.18
N ILE A 762 -20.49 0.95 -11.62
CA ILE A 762 -20.81 -0.48 -11.74
C ILE A 762 -22.22 -0.77 -11.19
N HIS A 763 -22.56 -0.25 -10.00
CA HIS A 763 -23.88 -0.49 -9.38
C HIS A 763 -25.03 0.17 -10.14
N LEU A 764 -24.80 1.37 -10.70
CA LEU A 764 -25.76 2.03 -11.57
C LEU A 764 -25.93 1.28 -12.90
N ALA A 765 -24.86 0.73 -13.49
CA ALA A 765 -24.92 -0.07 -14.71
C ALA A 765 -25.73 -1.36 -14.53
N LYS A 766 -25.61 -2.04 -13.38
CA LYS A 766 -26.46 -3.20 -13.04
C LYS A 766 -27.92 -2.81 -12.87
N SER A 767 -28.18 -1.71 -12.16
CA SER A 767 -29.54 -1.20 -11.97
C SER A 767 -30.19 -0.78 -13.30
N ARG A 768 -29.40 -0.24 -14.24
CA ARG A 768 -29.83 0.09 -15.61
C ARG A 768 -30.30 -1.16 -16.34
N LYS A 769 -29.46 -2.20 -16.35
CA LYS A 769 -29.77 -3.47 -17.02
C LYS A 769 -31.10 -4.06 -16.55
N ILE A 770 -31.29 -4.18 -15.23
CA ILE A 770 -32.53 -4.72 -14.67
C ILE A 770 -33.73 -3.79 -14.95
N SER A 771 -33.54 -2.47 -14.83
CA SER A 771 -34.60 -1.50 -15.13
C SER A 771 -35.11 -1.62 -16.56
N ARG A 772 -34.20 -1.71 -17.54
CA ARG A 772 -34.52 -1.89 -18.96
C ARG A 772 -35.16 -3.25 -19.23
N ALA A 773 -34.66 -4.32 -18.62
CA ALA A 773 -35.18 -5.68 -18.80
C ALA A 773 -36.63 -5.85 -18.32
N HIS A 774 -37.04 -5.11 -17.28
CA HIS A 774 -38.38 -5.23 -16.68
C HIS A 774 -39.28 -4.00 -16.88
N GLY A 775 -38.81 -2.98 -17.61
CA GLY A 775 -39.60 -1.79 -17.95
C GLY A 775 -39.94 -0.88 -16.77
N ALA A 776 -39.22 -1.00 -15.65
CA ALA A 776 -39.47 -0.23 -14.43
C ALA A 776 -38.14 0.30 -13.86
N ALA A 777 -38.00 1.62 -13.79
CA ALA A 777 -36.80 2.25 -13.26
C ALA A 777 -36.61 1.93 -11.78
N ILE A 778 -35.45 1.42 -11.35
CA ILE A 778 -35.15 1.14 -9.94
C ILE A 778 -34.62 2.41 -9.24
N PRO A 779 -35.13 2.83 -8.08
CA PRO A 779 -34.49 3.88 -7.28
C PRO A 779 -33.19 3.32 -6.72
N HIS A 780 -32.10 4.05 -6.93
CA HIS A 780 -30.79 3.69 -6.41
C HIS A 780 -30.36 4.71 -5.37
N VAL A 781 -30.19 4.25 -4.13
CA VAL A 781 -29.79 5.08 -2.99
C VAL A 781 -28.35 4.75 -2.62
N PHE A 782 -27.49 5.76 -2.55
CA PHE A 782 -26.19 5.64 -1.89
C PHE A 782 -26.25 6.27 -0.51
N THR A 783 -25.94 5.51 0.52
CA THR A 783 -25.75 6.08 1.86
C THR A 783 -24.39 6.76 1.94
N THR A 784 -24.33 7.88 2.64
CA THR A 784 -23.13 8.73 2.74
C THR A 784 -22.93 9.16 4.18
N SER A 785 -21.71 9.57 4.54
CA SER A 785 -21.43 10.22 5.83
C SER A 785 -21.01 11.67 5.60
N PHE A 786 -20.79 12.41 6.68
CA PHE A 786 -20.18 13.74 6.62
C PHE A 786 -18.85 13.77 5.84
N LEU A 787 -18.11 12.65 5.82
CA LEU A 787 -16.85 12.51 5.09
C LEU A 787 -17.05 12.30 3.59
N THR A 788 -18.15 11.66 3.18
CA THR A 788 -18.34 11.20 1.79
C THR A 788 -19.44 11.96 1.04
N HIS A 789 -20.36 12.63 1.74
CA HIS A 789 -21.57 13.20 1.14
C HIS A 789 -21.27 14.27 0.07
N ALA A 790 -20.58 15.35 0.46
CA ALA A 790 -20.30 16.46 -0.45
C ALA A 790 -19.48 16.03 -1.67
N ALA A 791 -18.47 15.18 -1.44
CA ALA A 791 -17.65 14.61 -2.49
C ALA A 791 -18.48 13.74 -3.46
N THR A 792 -19.34 12.87 -2.93
CA THR A 792 -20.17 11.97 -3.74
C THR A 792 -21.21 12.75 -4.54
N ASP A 793 -21.86 13.75 -3.95
CA ASP A 793 -22.84 14.61 -4.61
C ASP A 793 -22.22 15.41 -5.76
N ALA A 794 -21.09 16.08 -5.50
CA ALA A 794 -20.37 16.82 -6.53
C ALA A 794 -19.90 15.92 -7.68
N PHE A 795 -19.38 14.74 -7.35
CA PHE A 795 -18.87 13.78 -8.34
C PHE A 795 -20.00 13.23 -9.23
N LEU A 796 -21.10 12.75 -8.62
CA LEU A 796 -22.27 12.26 -9.36
C LEU A 796 -22.88 13.32 -10.29
N LYS A 797 -22.98 14.57 -9.82
CA LYS A 797 -23.44 15.69 -10.66
C LYS A 797 -22.50 15.95 -11.83
N SER A 798 -21.18 15.93 -11.59
CA SER A 798 -20.19 16.15 -12.64
C SER A 798 -20.20 15.06 -13.72
N GLU A 799 -20.45 13.81 -13.32
CA GLU A 799 -20.54 12.65 -14.21
C GLU A 799 -21.99 12.41 -14.71
N GLN A 800 -22.93 13.33 -14.44
CA GLN A 800 -24.34 13.23 -14.84
C GLN A 800 -25.00 11.89 -14.46
N ASN A 801 -24.74 11.41 -13.24
CA ASN A 801 -25.16 10.09 -12.75
C ASN A 801 -24.78 8.94 -13.69
N TYR A 802 -23.68 9.09 -14.45
CA TYR A 802 -23.23 8.14 -15.47
C TYR A 802 -24.31 7.77 -16.48
N GLY A 803 -25.25 8.68 -16.77
CA GLY A 803 -26.37 8.44 -17.67
C GLY A 803 -27.38 7.42 -17.14
N TYR A 804 -27.52 7.22 -15.82
CA TYR A 804 -28.56 6.35 -15.27
C TYR A 804 -29.94 7.01 -15.41
N GLU A 805 -30.88 6.31 -16.03
CA GLU A 805 -32.23 6.83 -16.33
C GLU A 805 -33.16 6.83 -15.11
N GLY A 806 -32.86 6.01 -14.09
CA GLY A 806 -33.65 5.91 -12.87
C GLY A 806 -33.29 6.96 -11.81
N PRO A 807 -34.09 7.08 -10.74
CA PRO A 807 -33.79 8.01 -9.65
C PRO A 807 -32.51 7.61 -8.91
N VAL A 808 -31.56 8.54 -8.79
CA VAL A 808 -30.39 8.44 -7.89
C VAL A 808 -30.62 9.35 -6.70
N ALA A 809 -30.47 8.83 -5.49
CA ALA A 809 -30.58 9.61 -4.27
C ALA A 809 -29.40 9.35 -3.33
N LEU A 810 -29.03 10.37 -2.55
CA LEU A 810 -28.07 10.24 -1.47
C LEU A 810 -28.80 10.25 -0.12
N SER A 811 -28.46 9.32 0.75
CA SER A 811 -28.90 9.30 2.15
C SER A 811 -27.78 9.87 3.02
N PRO A 812 -27.81 11.16 3.41
CA PRO A 812 -26.81 11.71 4.31
C PRO A 812 -26.92 11.08 5.69
N GLY A 813 -25.77 10.73 6.27
CA GLY A 813 -25.66 10.24 7.63
C GLY A 813 -26.02 11.33 8.64
N GLN A 814 -26.88 11.01 9.60
CA GLN A 814 -27.28 11.91 10.68
C GLN A 814 -26.91 11.34 12.06
N SER A 815 -25.83 10.56 12.11
CA SER A 815 -25.25 10.03 13.33
C SER A 815 -23.73 10.05 13.19
N ILE A 816 -23.04 10.67 14.15
CA ILE A 816 -21.58 10.84 14.16
C ILE A 816 -21.05 10.63 15.57
N GLY A 817 -19.81 10.16 15.69
CA GLY A 817 -19.10 10.00 16.95
C GLY A 817 -17.83 10.83 17.00
N LEU A 818 -17.40 11.16 18.23
CA LEU A 818 -16.12 11.79 18.51
C LEU A 818 -15.15 10.68 18.96
N ARG A 819 -13.96 10.63 18.34
CA ARG A 819 -12.93 9.64 18.66
C ARG A 819 -12.39 9.88 20.07
N LEU A 820 -11.98 8.80 20.72
CA LEU A 820 -11.40 8.80 22.05
C LEU A 820 -9.93 8.38 21.99
N VAL A 821 -9.12 8.88 22.92
CA VAL A 821 -7.80 8.32 23.23
C VAL A 821 -8.03 6.89 23.75
N PRO A 822 -7.38 5.86 23.18
CA PRO A 822 -7.63 4.49 23.57
C PRO A 822 -7.14 4.21 25.00
N THR A 823 -7.73 3.21 25.65
CA THR A 823 -7.21 2.72 26.93
C THR A 823 -5.97 1.86 26.71
N VAL A 824 -5.03 1.86 27.65
CA VAL A 824 -3.85 0.99 27.63
C VAL A 824 -4.26 -0.48 27.64
N ARG A 825 -5.34 -0.81 28.37
CA ARG A 825 -5.94 -2.14 28.35
C ARG A 825 -6.30 -2.58 26.93
N ASP A 826 -6.99 -1.72 26.19
CA ASP A 826 -7.42 -2.04 24.83
C ASP A 826 -6.25 -2.10 23.84
N LEU A 827 -5.25 -1.22 23.98
CA LEU A 827 -4.02 -1.28 23.18
C LEU A 827 -3.26 -2.59 23.40
N ARG A 828 -3.05 -3.00 24.66
CA ARG A 828 -2.40 -4.27 25.00
C ARG A 828 -3.20 -5.46 24.51
N PHE A 829 -4.51 -5.48 24.73
CA PHE A 829 -5.36 -6.54 24.19
C PHE A 829 -5.25 -6.65 22.66
N HIS A 830 -5.23 -5.53 21.95
CA HIS A 830 -5.11 -5.53 20.50
C HIS A 830 -3.75 -6.02 20.00
N TRP A 831 -2.66 -5.72 20.71
CA TRP A 831 -1.29 -5.98 20.25
C TRP A 831 -0.64 -7.23 20.84
N GLU A 832 -1.07 -7.65 22.03
CA GLU A 832 -0.47 -8.74 22.81
C GLU A 832 -1.40 -9.96 22.89
N GLU A 833 -2.73 -9.77 22.95
CA GLU A 833 -3.69 -10.88 23.12
C GLU A 833 -4.40 -11.31 21.83
N THR A 834 -4.55 -10.41 20.85
CA THR A 834 -5.15 -10.72 19.55
C THR A 834 -4.12 -11.36 18.64
N MET A 835 -4.47 -12.45 17.95
CA MET A 835 -3.52 -13.09 17.05
C MET A 835 -3.20 -12.18 15.88
N GLN A 836 -1.91 -12.00 15.63
CA GLN A 836 -1.41 -11.16 14.57
C GLN A 836 -0.34 -11.89 13.81
N GLN A 837 -0.25 -11.59 12.52
CA GLN A 837 0.86 -12.06 11.72
C GLN A 837 2.16 -11.60 12.37
N VAL A 838 3.03 -12.57 12.63
CA VAL A 838 4.41 -12.32 13.02
C VAL A 838 5.12 -11.81 11.76
N LEU A 839 5.75 -10.65 11.89
CA LEU A 839 6.52 -10.09 10.78
C LEU A 839 7.91 -10.71 10.75
N ASP A 840 8.72 -10.33 9.77
CA ASP A 840 10.15 -10.65 9.84
C ASP A 840 10.75 -10.04 11.13
N VAL A 841 11.83 -10.64 11.66
CA VAL A 841 12.44 -10.28 12.94
C VAL A 841 12.65 -8.77 13.09
N GLN A 842 13.18 -8.10 12.07
CA GLN A 842 13.45 -6.66 12.14
C GLN A 842 12.16 -5.82 12.07
N GLN A 843 11.24 -6.17 11.19
CA GLN A 843 9.92 -5.51 11.11
C GLN A 843 9.12 -5.67 12.41
N GLN A 844 9.25 -6.82 13.07
CA GLN A 844 8.62 -7.07 14.37
C GLN A 844 9.21 -6.16 15.46
N LYS A 845 10.55 -6.02 15.54
CA LYS A 845 11.20 -5.10 16.50
C LYS A 845 10.75 -3.66 16.32
N VAL A 846 10.67 -3.19 15.08
CA VAL A 846 10.15 -1.86 14.72
C VAL A 846 8.72 -1.70 15.23
N ARG A 847 7.86 -2.68 14.94
CA ARG A 847 6.47 -2.69 15.36
C ARG A 847 6.34 -2.61 16.89
N ASP A 848 7.13 -3.39 17.62
CA ASP A 848 7.07 -3.44 19.08
C ASP A 848 7.56 -2.12 19.72
N SER A 849 8.62 -1.51 19.16
CA SER A 849 9.09 -0.18 19.61
C SER A 849 8.03 0.90 19.40
N VAL A 850 7.38 0.92 18.23
CA VAL A 850 6.30 1.88 17.93
C VAL A 850 5.12 1.68 18.88
N ARG A 851 4.73 0.43 19.15
CA ARG A 851 3.65 0.11 20.09
C ARG A 851 3.94 0.61 21.50
N ALA A 852 5.16 0.42 22.00
CA ALA A 852 5.55 0.92 23.32
C ALA A 852 5.44 2.46 23.41
N ALA A 853 5.88 3.17 22.37
CA ALA A 853 5.73 4.62 22.30
C ALA A 853 4.26 5.08 22.29
N LEU A 854 3.40 4.38 21.55
CA LEU A 854 1.96 4.66 21.48
C LEU A 854 1.22 4.37 22.80
N ILE A 855 1.64 3.35 23.57
CA ILE A 855 1.14 3.14 24.94
C ILE A 855 1.48 4.34 25.83
N GLY A 856 2.75 4.79 25.80
CA GLY A 856 3.19 5.95 26.57
C GLY A 856 2.43 7.23 26.19
N TRP A 857 2.15 7.41 24.89
CA TRP A 857 1.33 8.50 24.40
C TRP A 857 -0.10 8.48 24.98
N ALA A 858 -0.80 7.34 24.92
CA ALA A 858 -2.15 7.20 25.44
C ALA A 858 -2.24 7.52 26.94
N GLN A 859 -1.25 7.06 27.72
CA GLN A 859 -1.13 7.39 29.15
C GLN A 859 -0.94 8.89 29.39
N SER A 860 -0.04 9.53 28.62
CA SER A 860 0.26 10.95 28.78
C SER A 860 -0.91 11.88 28.41
N LYS A 861 -1.73 11.48 27.42
CA LYS A 861 -2.89 12.24 26.96
C LYS A 861 -4.14 12.00 27.82
N GLY A 862 -4.22 10.87 28.51
CA GLY A 862 -5.34 10.46 29.35
C GLY A 862 -6.26 9.46 28.65
N GLU A 863 -6.30 8.24 29.16
CA GLU A 863 -7.08 7.12 28.61
C GLU A 863 -8.59 7.43 28.57
N GLY A 864 -9.23 7.22 27.43
CA GLY A 864 -10.67 7.46 27.23
C GLY A 864 -11.07 8.94 27.15
N SER A 865 -10.12 9.88 27.09
CA SER A 865 -10.42 11.30 26.84
C SER A 865 -10.78 11.56 25.38
N ASP A 866 -11.43 12.69 25.11
CA ASP A 866 -11.76 13.09 23.73
C ASP A 866 -10.50 13.39 22.92
N TYR A 867 -10.38 12.79 21.74
CA TYR A 867 -9.27 13.04 20.83
C TYR A 867 -9.55 14.30 19.99
N THR A 868 -9.07 15.45 20.46
CA THR A 868 -9.29 16.78 19.85
C THR A 868 -8.03 17.43 19.27
N ASP A 869 -6.85 16.84 19.52
CA ASP A 869 -5.53 17.36 19.11
C ASP A 869 -5.18 16.95 17.66
N ASN A 870 -6.06 17.25 16.70
CA ASN A 870 -5.89 17.02 15.25
C ASN A 870 -6.87 17.90 14.44
N LEU A 871 -6.84 17.81 13.10
CA LEU A 871 -7.84 18.43 12.23
C LEU A 871 -9.26 17.92 12.58
N PRO A 872 -10.31 18.76 12.58
CA PRO A 872 -11.65 18.36 13.02
C PRO A 872 -12.18 17.08 12.36
N GLY A 873 -11.99 16.90 11.04
CA GLY A 873 -12.39 15.68 10.33
C GLY A 873 -11.65 14.41 10.77
N GLN A 874 -10.44 14.54 11.31
CA GLN A 874 -9.65 13.44 11.89
C GLN A 874 -10.02 13.16 13.37
N CYS A 875 -10.84 14.00 13.99
CA CYS A 875 -11.38 13.75 15.33
C CYS A 875 -12.71 12.98 15.29
N LEU A 876 -13.42 13.00 14.16
CA LEU A 876 -14.76 12.46 14.02
C LEU A 876 -14.78 11.09 13.33
N HIS A 877 -15.78 10.25 13.63
CA HIS A 877 -15.97 8.97 12.94
C HIS A 877 -17.45 8.65 12.67
N PRO A 878 -17.76 7.87 11.61
CA PRO A 878 -19.07 7.26 11.47
C PRO A 878 -19.26 6.17 12.55
N VAL A 879 -20.48 6.03 13.06
CA VAL A 879 -20.83 5.17 14.21
C VAL A 879 -21.21 3.73 13.82
N GLY A 880 -20.75 3.27 12.66
CA GLY A 880 -21.00 1.93 12.12
C GLY A 880 -22.19 1.84 11.15
N HIS A 881 -22.15 0.82 10.30
CA HIS A 881 -23.07 0.65 9.17
C HIS A 881 -24.51 0.31 9.57
N TRP A 882 -24.76 -0.08 10.83
CA TRP A 882 -26.13 -0.21 11.32
C TRP A 882 -26.92 1.09 11.17
N TYR A 883 -26.29 2.25 11.40
CA TYR A 883 -26.96 3.56 11.32
C TYR A 883 -27.29 3.99 9.89
N GLU A 884 -26.69 3.39 8.86
CA GLU A 884 -26.91 3.80 7.46
C GLU A 884 -28.35 3.53 6.98
N VAL A 885 -28.96 2.43 7.43
CA VAL A 885 -30.36 2.09 7.09
C VAL A 885 -31.37 2.95 7.89
N PRO A 886 -31.29 3.07 9.24
CA PRO A 886 -32.14 3.98 10.01
C PRO A 886 -31.99 5.45 9.61
N ASN A 887 -30.85 5.87 9.08
CA ASN A 887 -30.68 7.22 8.55
C ASN A 887 -31.66 7.51 7.41
N LEU A 888 -32.09 6.52 6.61
CA LEU A 888 -33.16 6.68 5.62
C LEU A 888 -34.47 7.14 6.25
N LEU A 889 -34.73 6.73 7.50
CA LEU A 889 -35.88 7.17 8.29
C LEU A 889 -35.64 8.59 8.80
N LYS A 890 -34.49 8.81 9.48
CA LYS A 890 -34.16 10.09 10.15
C LYS A 890 -34.09 11.27 9.18
N ASN A 891 -33.48 11.07 8.01
CA ASN A 891 -33.33 12.12 7.01
C ASN A 891 -34.54 12.25 6.07
N GLY A 892 -35.60 11.46 6.28
CA GLY A 892 -36.82 11.52 5.49
C GLY A 892 -36.74 10.91 4.09
N LEU A 893 -35.61 10.32 3.69
CA LEU A 893 -35.47 9.77 2.33
C LEU A 893 -36.41 8.58 2.08
N LEU A 894 -36.62 7.69 3.06
CA LEU A 894 -37.56 6.59 2.89
C LEU A 894 -39.00 7.10 2.72
N LEU A 895 -39.39 8.13 3.48
CA LEU A 895 -40.70 8.77 3.34
C LEU A 895 -40.88 9.34 1.93
N LYS A 896 -39.86 10.04 1.42
CA LYS A 896 -39.85 10.56 0.05
C LYS A 896 -40.03 9.44 -0.98
N LEU A 897 -39.25 8.37 -0.87
CA LEU A 897 -39.34 7.22 -1.78
C LEU A 897 -40.72 6.55 -1.75
N LEU A 898 -41.30 6.36 -0.56
CA LEU A 898 -42.63 5.77 -0.40
C LEU A 898 -43.75 6.68 -0.93
N THR A 899 -43.57 7.99 -0.84
CA THR A 899 -44.51 8.98 -1.39
C THR A 899 -44.47 8.98 -2.92
N GLU A 900 -43.28 8.97 -3.51
CA GLU A 900 -43.08 8.90 -4.96
C GLU A 900 -43.49 7.53 -5.52
N ARG A 901 -43.35 6.46 -4.72
CA ARG A 901 -43.59 5.07 -5.13
C ARG A 901 -44.34 4.28 -4.07
N PRO A 902 -45.68 4.41 -4.02
CA PRO A 902 -46.50 3.71 -3.03
C PRO A 902 -46.40 2.18 -3.10
N ALA A 903 -46.11 1.64 -4.30
CA ALA A 903 -45.94 0.20 -4.53
C ALA A 903 -44.63 -0.38 -3.97
N LEU A 904 -43.69 0.45 -3.51
CA LEU A 904 -42.42 0.00 -2.95
C LEU A 904 -42.66 -0.91 -1.72
N ARG A 905 -42.03 -2.09 -1.73
CA ARG A 905 -42.17 -3.12 -0.69
C ARG A 905 -40.82 -3.61 -0.17
N TYR A 906 -39.80 -3.61 -1.02
CA TYR A 906 -38.53 -4.27 -0.74
C TYR A 906 -37.36 -3.29 -0.91
N LEU A 907 -36.37 -3.39 -0.02
CA LEU A 907 -35.06 -2.79 -0.19
C LEU A 907 -34.03 -3.90 -0.36
N MET A 908 -33.14 -3.77 -1.33
CA MET A 908 -31.90 -4.54 -1.40
C MET A 908 -30.79 -3.69 -0.80
N VAL A 909 -30.33 -4.04 0.40
CA VAL A 909 -29.25 -3.34 1.11
C VAL A 909 -27.95 -4.12 0.88
N HIS A 910 -26.91 -3.49 0.33
CA HIS A 910 -25.62 -4.15 0.13
C HIS A 910 -24.44 -3.19 0.25
N ASN A 911 -23.24 -3.72 0.52
CA ASN A 911 -22.03 -2.90 0.54
C ASN A 911 -21.62 -2.43 -0.86
N ILE A 912 -21.01 -1.24 -0.93
CA ILE A 912 -20.43 -0.68 -2.16
C ILE A 912 -19.39 -1.61 -2.81
N ASP A 913 -18.71 -2.45 -2.04
CA ASP A 913 -17.67 -3.36 -2.52
C ASP A 913 -18.13 -4.80 -2.77
N THR A 914 -19.41 -5.12 -2.57
CA THR A 914 -20.02 -6.37 -3.03
C THR A 914 -20.45 -6.21 -4.49
N LEU A 915 -19.49 -6.21 -5.42
CA LEU A 915 -19.70 -5.84 -6.82
C LEU A 915 -20.64 -6.80 -7.59
N GLY A 916 -20.73 -8.06 -7.19
CA GLY A 916 -21.62 -9.05 -7.81
C GLY A 916 -23.09 -8.94 -7.40
N ALA A 917 -23.42 -8.12 -6.39
CA ALA A 917 -24.78 -8.00 -5.89
C ALA A 917 -25.66 -7.18 -6.84
N ASP A 918 -26.54 -7.81 -7.60
CA ASP A 918 -27.57 -7.17 -8.42
C ASP A 918 -28.99 -7.56 -7.94
N VAL A 919 -30.02 -6.94 -8.51
CA VAL A 919 -31.43 -7.24 -8.19
C VAL A 919 -31.89 -8.48 -8.97
N ASP A 920 -31.37 -9.65 -8.59
CA ASP A 920 -31.67 -10.94 -9.23
C ASP A 920 -33.16 -11.33 -9.02
N PRO A 921 -33.93 -11.58 -10.10
CA PRO A 921 -35.31 -12.03 -10.00
C PRO A 921 -35.53 -13.32 -9.19
N ASN A 922 -34.58 -14.25 -9.17
CA ASN A 922 -34.70 -15.47 -8.37
C ASN A 922 -34.63 -15.18 -6.87
N VAL A 923 -33.66 -14.36 -6.46
CA VAL A 923 -33.48 -14.03 -5.04
C VAL A 923 -34.65 -13.18 -4.54
N LEU A 924 -35.06 -12.19 -5.33
CA LEU A 924 -36.23 -11.37 -5.02
C LEU A 924 -37.52 -12.21 -4.98
N GLY A 925 -37.71 -13.12 -5.94
CA GLY A 925 -38.87 -14.00 -5.99
C GLY A 925 -38.95 -14.95 -4.80
N LEU A 926 -37.81 -15.51 -4.38
CA LEU A 926 -37.69 -16.32 -3.18
C LEU A 926 -38.03 -15.50 -1.93
N PHE A 927 -37.56 -14.25 -1.82
CA PHE A 927 -37.91 -13.40 -0.69
C PHE A 927 -39.41 -13.01 -0.70
N ALA A 928 -39.96 -12.77 -1.89
CA ALA A 928 -41.36 -12.40 -2.08
C ALA A 928 -42.32 -13.54 -1.74
N SER A 929 -41.92 -14.81 -1.93
CA SER A 929 -42.73 -15.98 -1.56
C SER A 929 -42.78 -16.24 -0.05
N ARG A 930 -41.97 -15.52 0.73
CA ARG A 930 -41.81 -15.68 2.18
C ARG A 930 -42.38 -14.50 2.96
N THR A 931 -42.59 -14.70 4.25
CA THR A 931 -43.11 -13.68 5.18
C THR A 931 -42.04 -13.12 6.12
N ASP A 932 -40.79 -13.58 6.00
CA ASP A 932 -39.66 -13.11 6.82
C ASP A 932 -39.48 -11.58 6.67
N GLY A 933 -39.00 -10.95 7.75
CA GLY A 933 -38.72 -9.52 7.76
C GLY A 933 -37.48 -9.17 6.95
N ILE A 934 -36.47 -10.04 7.02
CA ILE A 934 -35.26 -9.98 6.21
C ILE A 934 -34.82 -11.34 5.69
N MET A 935 -34.08 -11.31 4.59
CA MET A 935 -33.32 -12.44 4.06
C MET A 935 -31.88 -12.00 3.77
N VAL A 936 -30.91 -12.71 4.33
CA VAL A 936 -29.48 -12.37 4.20
C VAL A 936 -28.81 -13.37 3.27
N GLU A 937 -28.02 -12.86 2.33
CA GLU A 937 -27.21 -13.70 1.45
C GLU A 937 -25.89 -14.08 2.15
N VAL A 938 -25.52 -15.35 2.08
CA VAL A 938 -24.25 -15.87 2.62
C VAL A 938 -23.48 -16.63 1.54
N ILE A 939 -22.15 -16.63 1.64
CA ILE A 939 -21.26 -17.38 0.74
C ILE A 939 -20.45 -18.41 1.54
N PRO A 940 -20.02 -19.52 0.93
CA PRO A 940 -19.08 -20.44 1.55
C PRO A 940 -17.78 -19.74 1.91
N ARG A 941 -17.25 -20.06 3.09
CA ARG A 941 -16.10 -19.38 3.69
C ARG A 941 -14.79 -19.88 3.08
N ARG A 942 -13.94 -18.94 2.67
CA ARG A 942 -12.50 -19.16 2.41
C ARG A 942 -11.64 -18.62 3.54
N LEU A 943 -10.35 -18.94 3.51
CA LEU A 943 -9.38 -18.47 4.49
C LEU A 943 -9.34 -16.93 4.60
N GLU A 944 -9.42 -16.23 3.47
CA GLU A 944 -9.39 -14.77 3.43
C GLU A 944 -10.68 -14.11 3.95
N ASP A 945 -11.79 -14.85 4.03
CA ASP A 945 -13.09 -14.36 4.47
C ASP A 945 -13.13 -14.29 6.00
N ARG A 946 -12.41 -13.31 6.56
CA ARG A 946 -12.37 -13.03 8.00
C ARG A 946 -13.49 -12.08 8.39
N GLY A 947 -14.19 -12.39 9.49
CA GLY A 947 -15.27 -11.59 10.05
C GLY A 947 -16.59 -12.33 10.19
N GLY A 948 -17.68 -11.59 10.07
CA GLY A 948 -19.04 -12.05 10.39
C GLY A 948 -19.43 -13.35 9.71
N GLY A 949 -19.79 -14.35 10.51
CA GLY A 949 -20.24 -15.67 10.06
C GLY A 949 -21.67 -15.95 10.44
N LEU A 950 -22.31 -16.86 9.70
CA LEU A 950 -23.60 -17.41 10.10
C LEU A 950 -23.36 -18.52 11.13
N ALA A 951 -24.02 -18.41 12.28
CA ALA A 951 -23.88 -19.38 13.35
C ALA A 951 -25.19 -19.57 14.12
N ARG A 952 -25.27 -20.69 14.82
CA ARG A 952 -26.25 -20.93 15.87
C ARG A 952 -25.65 -20.54 17.22
N VAL A 953 -26.10 -19.42 17.78
CA VAL A 953 -25.69 -18.94 19.10
C VAL A 953 -26.80 -19.25 20.10
N ASP A 954 -26.50 -20.05 21.11
CA ASP A 954 -27.44 -20.47 22.15
C ASP A 954 -28.76 -21.01 21.58
N GLY A 955 -28.65 -21.78 20.49
CA GLY A 955 -29.79 -22.42 19.80
C GLY A 955 -30.43 -21.56 18.71
N ARG A 956 -30.09 -20.28 18.59
CA ARG A 956 -30.67 -19.37 17.61
C ARG A 956 -29.74 -19.08 16.43
N LEU A 957 -30.28 -19.21 15.22
CA LEU A 957 -29.60 -18.86 13.99
C LEU A 957 -29.50 -17.33 13.83
N ARG A 958 -28.28 -16.80 13.67
CA ARG A 958 -27.99 -15.37 13.50
C ARG A 958 -26.62 -15.17 12.88
N LEU A 959 -26.36 -13.95 12.39
CA LEU A 959 -24.99 -13.54 12.14
C LEU A 959 -24.27 -13.24 13.46
N VAL A 960 -22.97 -13.52 13.47
CA VAL A 960 -22.06 -13.20 14.56
C VAL A 960 -20.86 -12.50 13.96
N GLU A 961 -20.69 -11.24 14.30
CA GLU A 961 -19.55 -10.44 13.85
C GLU A 961 -18.24 -11.00 14.40
N GLY A 962 -17.15 -10.91 13.62
CA GLY A 962 -15.85 -11.47 14.04
C GLY A 962 -15.35 -10.87 15.37
N LEU A 963 -15.63 -9.58 15.60
CA LEU A 963 -15.33 -8.88 16.86
C LEU A 963 -16.10 -9.43 18.07
N ALA A 964 -17.23 -10.09 17.82
CA ALA A 964 -18.09 -10.69 18.83
C ALA A 964 -17.70 -12.12 19.20
N MET A 965 -16.76 -12.75 18.47
CA MET A 965 -16.38 -14.14 18.73
C MET A 965 -15.64 -14.25 20.08
N PRO A 966 -16.02 -15.20 20.96
CA PRO A 966 -15.38 -15.39 22.27
C PRO A 966 -13.92 -15.85 22.14
N ARG A 967 -13.62 -16.60 21.06
CA ARG A 967 -12.29 -17.03 20.65
C ARG A 967 -12.22 -17.01 19.14
N GLU A 968 -11.06 -16.66 18.57
CA GLU A 968 -10.86 -16.65 17.12
C GLU A 968 -11.07 -18.04 16.49
N GLU A 969 -10.73 -19.11 17.21
CA GLU A 969 -10.92 -20.50 16.78
C GLU A 969 -12.38 -20.83 16.40
N ALA A 970 -13.36 -20.25 17.09
CA ALA A 970 -14.78 -20.55 16.85
C ALA A 970 -15.22 -20.17 15.43
N GLU A 971 -14.59 -19.15 14.83
CA GLU A 971 -14.87 -18.70 13.47
C GLU A 971 -14.53 -19.77 12.43
N PHE A 972 -13.49 -20.57 12.66
CA PHE A 972 -13.02 -21.62 11.75
C PHE A 972 -13.94 -22.85 11.72
N GLY A 973 -14.84 -22.95 12.71
CA GLY A 973 -15.91 -23.95 12.74
C GLY A 973 -17.14 -23.58 11.91
N LEU A 974 -17.20 -22.39 11.29
CA LEU A 974 -18.39 -21.91 10.58
C LEU A 974 -18.24 -22.02 9.05
N THR A 975 -19.25 -22.61 8.39
CA THR A 975 -19.21 -22.85 6.94
C THR A 975 -19.46 -21.59 6.11
N TYR A 976 -20.25 -20.64 6.64
CA TYR A 976 -20.75 -19.52 5.86
C TYR A 976 -20.22 -18.15 6.35
N TYR A 977 -19.93 -17.30 5.37
CA TYR A 977 -19.53 -15.92 5.51
C TYR A 977 -20.66 -14.95 5.09
N ASN A 978 -20.81 -13.84 5.79
CA ASN A 978 -21.78 -12.81 5.46
C ASN A 978 -21.37 -12.03 4.20
N SER A 979 -22.17 -12.12 3.12
CA SER A 979 -21.93 -11.35 1.89
C SER A 979 -22.19 -9.84 2.03
N ALA A 980 -22.77 -9.44 3.17
CA ALA A 980 -23.29 -8.10 3.43
C ALA A 980 -24.37 -7.64 2.43
N THR A 981 -25.11 -8.58 1.84
CA THR A 981 -26.33 -8.31 1.06
C THR A 981 -27.55 -8.78 1.83
N THR A 982 -28.49 -7.87 2.06
CA THR A 982 -29.72 -8.11 2.83
C THR A 982 -30.93 -7.60 2.06
N TRP A 983 -31.93 -8.46 1.89
CA TRP A 983 -33.24 -8.10 1.40
C TRP A 983 -34.15 -7.75 2.57
N VAL A 984 -34.76 -6.57 2.54
CA VAL A 984 -35.54 -6.01 3.64
C VAL A 984 -36.95 -5.73 3.19
N ARG A 985 -37.93 -6.21 3.97
CA ARG A 985 -39.34 -5.85 3.78
C ARG A 985 -39.65 -4.56 4.54
N ILE A 986 -40.05 -3.52 3.81
CA ILE A 986 -40.18 -2.16 4.36
C ILE A 986 -41.17 -2.13 5.55
N ASP A 987 -42.37 -2.69 5.39
CA ASP A 987 -43.38 -2.62 6.44
C ASP A 987 -42.99 -3.43 7.70
N SER A 988 -42.18 -4.47 7.53
CA SER A 988 -41.60 -5.23 8.64
C SER A 988 -40.51 -4.42 9.35
N LEU A 989 -39.64 -3.72 8.60
CA LEU A 989 -38.65 -2.79 9.15
C LEU A 989 -39.35 -1.69 9.96
N LEU A 990 -40.39 -1.06 9.40
CA LEU A 990 -41.14 -0.02 10.11
C LEU A 990 -41.75 -0.56 11.42
N SER A 991 -42.33 -1.76 11.38
CA SER A 991 -42.90 -2.42 12.56
C SER A 991 -41.84 -2.67 13.66
N LEU A 992 -40.62 -3.09 13.30
CA LEU A 992 -39.50 -3.25 14.25
C LEU A 992 -39.16 -1.92 14.96
N PHE A 993 -39.18 -0.81 14.21
CA PHE A 993 -38.99 0.52 14.77
C PHE A 993 -40.26 1.08 15.43
N GLY A 994 -41.39 0.34 15.49
CA GLY A 994 -42.64 0.83 16.05
C GLY A 994 -43.25 1.99 15.25
N LEU A 995 -42.98 2.02 13.95
CA LEU A 995 -43.42 3.00 12.98
C LEU A 995 -44.37 2.36 11.96
N THR A 996 -45.18 3.19 11.33
CA THR A 996 -45.94 2.91 10.11
C THR A 996 -45.52 3.89 9.03
N ARG A 997 -45.95 3.66 7.78
CA ARG A 997 -45.67 4.57 6.66
C ARG A 997 -46.12 6.01 6.94
N GLU A 998 -47.25 6.18 7.63
CA GLU A 998 -47.81 7.50 7.98
C GLU A 998 -46.98 8.20 9.06
N THR A 999 -46.50 7.46 10.07
CA THR A 999 -45.75 8.03 11.19
C THR A 999 -44.33 8.46 10.81
N LEU A 1000 -43.85 8.12 9.61
CA LEU A 1000 -42.52 8.56 9.12
C LEU A 1000 -42.43 10.09 8.95
N ALA A 1001 -43.56 10.78 8.83
CA ALA A 1001 -43.58 12.25 8.76
C ALA A 1001 -43.30 12.92 10.12
N ASP A 1002 -43.34 12.18 11.22
CA ASP A 1002 -43.07 12.68 12.57
C ASP A 1002 -41.60 12.45 12.93
N ALA A 1003 -40.78 13.50 12.75
CA ALA A 1003 -39.33 13.43 12.94
C ALA A 1003 -38.93 13.10 14.40
N GLU A 1004 -39.66 13.61 15.39
CA GLU A 1004 -39.37 13.34 16.81
C GLU A 1004 -39.62 11.87 17.14
N LYS A 1005 -40.77 11.34 16.68
CA LYS A 1005 -41.11 9.93 16.86
C LYS A 1005 -40.14 9.00 16.14
N VAL A 1006 -39.68 9.37 14.94
CA VAL A 1006 -38.64 8.62 14.21
C VAL A 1006 -37.34 8.60 15.01
N GLN A 1007 -36.89 9.76 15.52
CA GLN A 1007 -35.66 9.86 16.31
C GLN A 1007 -35.71 9.02 17.59
N GLU A 1008 -36.81 9.08 18.35
CA GLU A 1008 -37.02 8.26 19.54
C GLU A 1008 -37.03 6.76 19.21
N SER A 1009 -37.72 6.38 18.12
CA SER A 1009 -37.81 5.00 17.65
C SER A 1009 -36.44 4.43 17.27
N VAL A 1010 -35.62 5.24 16.58
CA VAL A 1010 -34.25 4.83 16.23
C VAL A 1010 -33.39 4.66 17.48
N ARG A 1011 -33.45 5.60 18.44
CA ARG A 1011 -32.74 5.47 19.72
C ARG A 1011 -33.13 4.21 20.49
N ARG A 1012 -34.43 3.87 20.54
CA ARG A 1012 -34.94 2.67 21.22
C ARG A 1012 -34.36 1.38 20.64
N VAL A 1013 -34.27 1.27 19.31
CA VAL A 1013 -33.66 0.08 18.68
C VAL A 1013 -32.14 0.12 18.82
N ALA A 1014 -31.49 1.27 18.67
CA ALA A 1014 -30.03 1.43 18.83
C ALA A 1014 -29.52 0.96 20.20
N ALA A 1015 -30.28 1.24 21.27
CA ALA A 1015 -29.96 0.81 22.63
C ALA A 1015 -29.97 -0.72 22.81
N ARG A 1016 -30.63 -1.46 21.92
CA ARG A 1016 -30.68 -2.94 21.93
C ARG A 1016 -29.57 -3.58 21.10
N MET A 1017 -28.89 -2.78 20.27
CA MET A 1017 -27.79 -3.24 19.43
C MET A 1017 -26.48 -3.25 20.22
N PRO A 1018 -25.61 -4.26 20.03
CA PRO A 1018 -24.27 -4.26 20.62
C PRO A 1018 -23.47 -3.00 20.22
N THR A 1019 -22.66 -2.50 21.14
CA THR A 1019 -21.72 -1.39 20.88
C THR A 1019 -20.31 -1.97 20.86
N TYR A 1020 -19.65 -1.95 19.70
CA TYR A 1020 -18.29 -2.43 19.55
C TYR A 1020 -17.30 -1.29 19.70
N VAL A 1021 -16.23 -1.50 20.47
CA VAL A 1021 -15.08 -0.60 20.49
C VAL A 1021 -14.06 -1.11 19.47
N THR A 1022 -13.60 -0.24 18.58
CA THR A 1022 -12.56 -0.55 17.60
C THR A 1022 -11.44 0.48 17.68
N LEU A 1023 -10.23 0.03 17.34
CA LEU A 1023 -9.09 0.93 17.12
C LEU A 1023 -8.97 1.21 15.64
N LYS A 1024 -8.77 2.48 15.27
CA LYS A 1024 -8.33 2.85 13.92
C LYS A 1024 -7.16 3.79 14.01
N ASP A 1025 -6.34 3.75 12.98
CA ASP A 1025 -5.20 4.64 12.82
C ASP A 1025 -5.65 5.96 12.18
N VAL A 1026 -5.30 7.08 12.82
CA VAL A 1026 -5.49 8.42 12.26
C VAL A 1026 -4.13 9.07 12.01
N LYS A 1027 -4.06 9.78 10.89
CA LYS A 1027 -2.86 10.48 10.45
C LYS A 1027 -2.87 11.89 11.03
N LYS A 1028 -1.80 12.28 11.71
CA LYS A 1028 -1.56 13.66 12.16
C LYS A 1028 -0.38 14.21 11.38
N ARG A 1029 -0.64 15.21 10.53
CA ARG A 1029 0.39 15.87 9.75
C ARG A 1029 0.93 17.09 10.47
N TRP A 1030 2.24 17.28 10.42
CA TRP A 1030 2.93 18.44 10.99
C TRP A 1030 4.14 18.79 10.11
N GLY A 1031 4.74 19.97 10.36
CA GLY A 1031 5.90 20.47 9.63
C GLY A 1031 5.73 20.49 8.10
N ALA A 1032 6.79 20.12 7.38
CA ALA A 1032 6.87 20.10 5.91
C ALA A 1032 6.38 18.77 5.29
N GLY A 1033 5.41 18.10 5.92
CA GLY A 1033 4.82 16.86 5.41
C GLY A 1033 5.13 15.60 6.24
N GLN A 1034 5.56 15.76 7.49
CA GLN A 1034 5.64 14.66 8.44
C GLN A 1034 4.24 14.13 8.75
N GLU A 1035 4.13 12.82 8.98
CA GLU A 1035 2.86 12.16 9.26
C GLU A 1035 3.08 11.13 10.39
N ASP A 1036 2.48 11.38 11.54
CA ASP A 1036 2.41 10.45 12.65
C ASP A 1036 1.11 9.65 12.57
N ILE A 1037 1.14 8.38 12.93
CA ILE A 1037 -0.04 7.52 12.98
C ILE A 1037 -0.38 7.22 14.43
N PHE A 1038 -1.56 7.65 14.87
CA PHE A 1038 -2.06 7.41 16.22
C PHE A 1038 -3.23 6.42 16.20
N PRO A 1039 -3.22 5.37 17.04
CA PRO A 1039 -4.39 4.54 17.25
C PRO A 1039 -5.39 5.31 18.11
N VAL A 1040 -6.62 5.42 17.63
CA VAL A 1040 -7.72 6.06 18.35
C VAL A 1040 -8.89 5.09 18.50
N ALA A 1041 -9.55 5.16 19.64
CA ALA A 1041 -10.74 4.37 19.93
C ALA A 1041 -11.98 5.05 19.32
N GLN A 1042 -12.85 4.22 18.76
CA GLN A 1042 -14.14 4.62 18.21
C GLN A 1042 -15.15 3.51 18.43
N PHE A 1043 -16.43 3.87 18.51
CA PHE A 1043 -17.50 2.90 18.68
C PHE A 1043 -18.26 2.65 17.38
N GLU A 1044 -18.72 1.44 17.17
CA GLU A 1044 -19.46 1.05 15.97
C GLU A 1044 -20.64 0.14 16.35
N LYS A 1045 -21.77 0.31 15.64
CA LYS A 1045 -22.89 -0.64 15.62
C LYS A 1045 -22.95 -1.29 14.22
N LEU A 1046 -23.03 -2.62 14.17
CA LEU A 1046 -22.92 -3.39 12.94
C LEU A 1046 -24.31 -3.90 12.49
N TRP A 1047 -24.60 -3.78 11.19
CA TRP A 1047 -25.88 -4.19 10.59
C TRP A 1047 -26.17 -5.68 10.79
N GLY A 1048 -25.16 -6.57 10.75
CA GLY A 1048 -25.37 -8.01 10.86
C GLY A 1048 -26.04 -8.43 12.18
N ASP A 1049 -25.78 -7.71 13.26
CA ASP A 1049 -26.37 -7.98 14.59
C ASP A 1049 -27.88 -7.77 14.63
N ILE A 1050 -28.48 -7.14 13.63
CA ILE A 1050 -29.93 -6.98 13.57
C ILE A 1050 -30.64 -8.34 13.48
N THR A 1051 -29.96 -9.36 12.95
CA THR A 1051 -30.42 -10.76 12.91
C THR A 1051 -30.56 -11.39 14.30
N ALA A 1052 -29.95 -10.78 15.33
CA ALA A 1052 -30.03 -11.21 16.72
C ALA A 1052 -31.29 -10.71 17.45
N LEU A 1053 -32.08 -9.80 16.88
CA LEU A 1053 -33.27 -9.24 17.54
C LEU A 1053 -34.45 -10.24 17.48
N PRO A 1054 -34.96 -10.75 18.62
CA PRO A 1054 -35.93 -11.88 18.66
C PRO A 1054 -37.27 -11.60 17.99
N ASP A 1055 -37.63 -10.34 17.92
CA ASP A 1055 -38.82 -9.74 17.33
C ASP A 1055 -38.68 -9.44 15.83
N TRP A 1056 -37.55 -9.79 15.21
CA TRP A 1056 -37.39 -9.69 13.76
C TRP A 1056 -36.90 -11.01 13.15
N GLN A 1057 -37.79 -11.65 12.39
CA GLN A 1057 -37.50 -12.93 11.76
C GLN A 1057 -36.56 -12.76 10.56
N ALA A 1058 -35.42 -13.43 10.63
CA ALA A 1058 -34.38 -13.45 9.60
C ALA A 1058 -34.27 -14.85 8.97
N SER A 1059 -34.07 -14.88 7.66
CA SER A 1059 -33.75 -16.08 6.88
C SER A 1059 -32.40 -15.90 6.17
N PHE A 1060 -31.77 -17.00 5.76
CA PHE A 1060 -30.45 -16.99 5.14
C PHE A 1060 -30.47 -17.80 3.84
N VAL A 1061 -29.83 -17.32 2.79
CA VAL A 1061 -29.75 -18.00 1.49
C VAL A 1061 -28.30 -18.11 1.04
N ALA A 1062 -27.87 -19.29 0.62
CA ALA A 1062 -26.55 -19.49 0.04
C ALA A 1062 -26.56 -18.97 -1.41
N VAL A 1063 -25.56 -18.15 -1.75
CA VAL A 1063 -25.38 -17.63 -3.11
C VAL A 1063 -23.99 -17.94 -3.66
N PRO A 1064 -23.82 -17.93 -5.00
CA PRO A 1064 -22.50 -18.11 -5.59
C PRO A 1064 -21.50 -17.05 -5.11
N ARG A 1065 -20.22 -17.43 -5.00
CA ARG A 1065 -19.14 -16.53 -4.56
C ARG A 1065 -19.05 -15.27 -5.43
N PHE A 1066 -19.23 -15.40 -6.74
CA PHE A 1066 -19.20 -14.27 -7.67
C PHE A 1066 -20.23 -13.17 -7.34
N ARG A 1067 -21.36 -13.54 -6.71
CA ARG A 1067 -22.39 -12.60 -6.27
C ARG A 1067 -22.04 -11.92 -4.94
N GLY A 1068 -21.58 -12.71 -3.96
CA GLY A 1068 -21.47 -12.25 -2.56
C GLY A 1068 -20.08 -11.86 -2.06
N GLN A 1069 -19.02 -12.08 -2.85
CA GLN A 1069 -17.67 -11.70 -2.42
C GLN A 1069 -17.47 -10.18 -2.36
N GLN A 1070 -16.57 -9.75 -1.47
CA GLN A 1070 -16.31 -8.34 -1.20
C GLN A 1070 -14.87 -7.97 -1.59
N LEU A 1071 -14.73 -6.86 -2.32
CA LEU A 1071 -13.44 -6.36 -2.79
C LEU A 1071 -12.92 -5.26 -1.83
N LYS A 1072 -12.22 -5.67 -0.77
CA LYS A 1072 -11.84 -4.82 0.37
C LYS A 1072 -10.47 -4.14 0.23
N ASP A 1073 -9.56 -4.73 -0.52
CA ASP A 1073 -8.17 -4.29 -0.65
C ASP A 1073 -7.70 -4.36 -2.14
N PRO A 1074 -6.96 -3.35 -2.64
CA PRO A 1074 -6.36 -3.40 -3.98
C PRO A 1074 -5.52 -4.65 -4.26
N ALA A 1075 -4.89 -5.25 -3.25
CA ALA A 1075 -4.13 -6.50 -3.41
C ALA A 1075 -5.00 -7.69 -3.88
N GLN A 1076 -6.34 -7.60 -3.74
CA GLN A 1076 -7.27 -8.63 -4.19
C GLN A 1076 -7.61 -8.53 -5.68
N LEU A 1077 -7.22 -7.44 -6.36
CA LEU A 1077 -7.62 -7.17 -7.74
C LEU A 1077 -7.10 -8.19 -8.74
N ASP A 1078 -5.88 -8.70 -8.58
CA ASP A 1078 -5.32 -9.71 -9.48
C ASP A 1078 -6.05 -11.05 -9.38
N GLY A 1079 -6.28 -11.52 -8.15
CA GLY A 1079 -7.08 -12.71 -7.91
C GLY A 1079 -8.51 -12.58 -8.46
N TRP A 1080 -9.16 -11.42 -8.24
CA TRP A 1080 -10.52 -11.11 -8.72
C TRP A 1080 -10.62 -11.03 -10.25
N LEU A 1081 -9.58 -10.54 -10.93
CA LEU A 1081 -9.54 -10.52 -12.39
C LEU A 1081 -9.38 -11.94 -12.95
N ARG A 1082 -8.46 -12.73 -12.38
CA ARG A 1082 -8.06 -14.04 -12.90
C ARG A 1082 -9.03 -15.17 -12.57
N ASP A 1083 -9.75 -15.09 -11.46
CA ASP A 1083 -10.76 -16.09 -11.11
C ASP A 1083 -12.10 -15.91 -11.85
N GLY A 1084 -12.18 -14.97 -12.79
CA GLY A 1084 -13.36 -14.74 -13.64
C GLY A 1084 -14.42 -13.84 -13.02
N SER A 1085 -14.19 -13.32 -11.82
CA SER A 1085 -15.15 -12.48 -11.13
C SER A 1085 -15.42 -11.15 -11.84
N ALA A 1086 -14.37 -10.51 -12.37
CA ALA A 1086 -14.51 -9.29 -13.16
C ALA A 1086 -15.38 -9.52 -14.41
N ALA A 1087 -15.11 -10.60 -15.15
CA ALA A 1087 -15.87 -10.97 -16.33
C ALA A 1087 -17.35 -11.27 -15.99
N HIS A 1088 -17.62 -11.96 -14.88
CA HIS A 1088 -18.99 -12.17 -14.40
C HIS A 1088 -19.72 -10.84 -14.15
N ILE A 1089 -19.06 -9.87 -13.49
CA ILE A 1089 -19.65 -8.55 -13.22
C ILE A 1089 -19.94 -7.79 -14.52
N GLU A 1090 -19.08 -7.90 -15.54
CA GLU A 1090 -19.37 -7.31 -16.85
C GLU A 1090 -20.67 -7.87 -17.45
N THR A 1091 -20.94 -9.17 -17.26
CA THR A 1091 -22.22 -9.76 -17.71
C THR A 1091 -23.44 -9.21 -16.97
N LEU A 1092 -23.29 -8.57 -15.81
CA LEU A 1092 -24.38 -7.96 -15.04
C LEU A 1092 -24.63 -6.50 -15.42
N CYS A 1093 -23.68 -5.86 -16.11
CA CYS A 1093 -23.72 -4.43 -16.37
C CYS A 1093 -24.31 -4.10 -17.76
N ASP A 1094 -24.99 -2.97 -17.84
CA ASP A 1094 -25.31 -2.27 -19.09
C ASP A 1094 -24.64 -0.89 -19.03
N TRP A 1095 -23.65 -0.65 -19.90
CA TRP A 1095 -22.80 0.54 -19.86
C TRP A 1095 -23.40 1.77 -20.56
N GLY A 1096 -24.58 1.67 -21.18
CA GLY A 1096 -25.25 2.78 -21.85
C GLY A 1096 -25.76 2.42 -23.22
#